data_AF-A0A4Q2IZQ9-F1
#
_entry.id   AF-A0A4Q2IZQ9-F1
#
_cell.length_a   1.000
_cell.length_b   1.000
_cell.length_c   1.000
_cell.angle_alpha   90.00
_cell.angle_beta   90.00
_cell.angle_gamma   90.00
#
_symmetry.space_group_name_H-M   'P 1'
#
loop_
_entity.id
_entity.type
_entity.pdbx_description
1 polymer ?
#
loop_
_entity_poly.entity_id
_entity_poly.type
_entity_poly.pdbx_seq_one_letter_code
_entity_poly.pdbx_strand_id
1 'polypeptide(L)'
;MRPQLLNPLFAEVTALKGVGAAMAKPLDRLGLSRVVDVAFHLPSGWVDRLPRDTLDMADAGRIIAITLTPVDYRLSAGRGPTRVQAQDAAGNVVSLVYFGGNAGWVKKLLPLGEPRRVSGKLETYGQSLQIVHPDQVLPLEEATGLPEREAVYPLSEGLTSRRVAGLVEQAIERAPELPEWIEPSLLSTKGWPGWREALVRIHADPADAKARERLAYDEVFANQLALLLVRGEARAKRGRPLTGDGSIRARLKLPYAPTGAQARTIAEIEGDLAQVQPMLRLLQGDVGSGKTLVAIMALLVAVEAGAQGALLAPTEILARQHGETLTRLLQPIGVNVAVLTGRDKGRAREATLMGLADGSIDILVGTHAIFQEGVGYRDLGLVVVDEQHRFGVAQRMMLQAKAQRPPHLLVMTATPIPRTLTLAQYGEMDVSRLDEMPPGREPIETRVVSEDRLDEVVDALARHLSNGGQAYWVCPLVEESEKSDLAAAEARAEALRSRFGARVGLVHGRMKAPEKDAAMADFQAARTGVLVATTVIEVGVDVPNATLIVIEAADRFGLAQLHQLRGRVGRGGGTSRCLLLRGNALSETSRARLALMRESNDGFRIAEEDLRLRGAGEILGTRQSGEMQFRIATPEMLGELMPAANGDARLLVDRDGGLHGPRGEAARLALYLFERDAAVGLLRSG
;
A
#
# COMPACT_ATOMS: atom_id res chain seq x y z
N MET A 1 -15.88 -2.09 -24.88
CA MET A 1 -15.50 -0.79 -25.50
C MET A 1 -15.95 0.32 -24.56
N ARG A 2 -15.18 1.42 -24.38
CA ARG A 2 -15.55 2.51 -23.46
C ARG A 2 -16.89 3.14 -23.89
N PRO A 3 -17.83 3.43 -22.96
CA PRO A 3 -19.08 4.12 -23.29
C PRO A 3 -18.82 5.48 -23.93
N GLN A 4 -19.53 5.78 -25.02
CA GLN A 4 -19.32 7.00 -25.81
C GLN A 4 -19.53 8.28 -24.98
N LEU A 5 -20.42 8.22 -23.99
CA LEU A 5 -20.72 9.34 -23.09
C LEU A 5 -19.48 9.84 -22.33
N LEU A 6 -18.51 8.97 -22.04
CA LEU A 6 -17.28 9.33 -21.31
C LEU A 6 -16.15 9.81 -22.22
N ASN A 7 -16.28 9.70 -23.55
CA ASN A 7 -15.22 10.08 -24.49
C ASN A 7 -14.69 11.53 -24.29
N PRO A 8 -15.52 12.55 -24.01
CA PRO A 8 -15.04 13.90 -23.77
C PRO A 8 -14.05 14.03 -22.60
N LEU A 9 -14.24 13.21 -21.55
CA LEU A 9 -13.39 13.21 -20.35
C LEU A 9 -12.10 12.42 -20.53
N PHE A 10 -12.10 11.39 -21.37
CA PHE A 10 -10.90 10.58 -21.60
C PHE A 10 -10.06 11.03 -22.81
N ALA A 11 -10.36 12.21 -23.37
CA ALA A 11 -9.47 12.83 -24.34
C ALA A 11 -8.14 13.23 -23.69
N GLU A 12 -7.08 13.21 -24.49
CA GLU A 12 -5.76 13.74 -24.12
C GLU A 12 -5.89 15.21 -23.67
N VAL A 13 -5.08 15.64 -22.71
CA VAL A 13 -5.09 17.01 -22.20
C VAL A 13 -4.73 18.04 -23.29
N THR A 14 -4.04 17.60 -24.35
CA THR A 14 -3.75 18.39 -25.56
C THR A 14 -5.00 18.80 -26.34
N ALA A 15 -6.14 18.15 -26.09
CA ALA A 15 -7.42 18.55 -26.66
C ALA A 15 -7.99 19.83 -26.01
N LEU A 16 -7.47 20.27 -24.87
CA LEU A 16 -7.85 21.54 -24.22
C LEU A 16 -7.20 22.73 -24.92
N LYS A 17 -7.92 23.84 -25.03
CA LYS A 17 -7.42 25.04 -25.69
C LYS A 17 -6.26 25.62 -24.86
N GLY A 18 -5.14 25.89 -25.53
CA GLY A 18 -3.94 26.44 -24.91
C GLY A 18 -2.93 25.39 -24.43
N VAL A 19 -3.19 24.09 -24.60
CA VAL A 19 -2.26 23.02 -24.22
C VAL A 19 -1.48 22.52 -25.44
N GLY A 20 -0.29 23.09 -25.65
CA GLY A 20 0.70 22.60 -26.63
C GLY A 20 1.75 21.66 -26.02
N ALA A 21 2.70 21.19 -26.83
CA ALA A 21 3.77 20.27 -26.41
C ALA A 21 4.62 20.80 -25.24
N ALA A 22 4.80 22.12 -25.13
CA ALA A 22 5.52 22.75 -24.02
C ALA A 22 4.75 22.69 -22.69
N MET A 23 3.42 22.66 -22.72
CA MET A 23 2.55 22.62 -21.54
C MET A 23 2.15 21.20 -21.13
N ALA A 24 2.22 20.24 -22.05
CA ALA A 24 1.97 18.83 -21.74
C ALA A 24 2.95 18.29 -20.68
N LYS A 25 4.24 18.65 -20.75
CA LYS A 25 5.26 18.15 -19.79
C LYS A 25 5.01 18.59 -18.33
N PRO A 26 4.75 19.88 -18.02
CA PRO A 26 4.39 20.27 -16.66
C PRO A 26 3.10 19.63 -16.13
N LEU A 27 2.10 19.42 -16.98
CA LEU A 27 0.84 18.77 -16.61
C LEU A 27 1.04 17.27 -16.34
N ASP A 28 1.85 16.59 -17.16
CA ASP A 28 2.22 15.18 -16.97
C ASP A 28 2.97 14.94 -15.65
N ARG A 29 3.83 15.89 -15.23
CA ARG A 29 4.46 15.85 -13.89
C ARG A 29 3.47 15.89 -12.73
N LEU A 30 2.29 16.49 -12.93
CA LEU A 30 1.18 16.50 -11.97
C LEU A 30 0.26 15.28 -12.11
N GLY A 31 0.56 14.36 -13.04
CA GLY A 31 -0.31 13.22 -13.37
C GLY A 31 -1.53 13.60 -14.23
N LEU A 32 -1.55 14.81 -14.81
CA LEU A 32 -2.68 15.34 -15.56
C LEU A 32 -2.52 15.08 -17.06
N SER A 33 -2.75 13.84 -17.47
CA SER A 33 -2.61 13.40 -18.86
C SER A 33 -3.89 13.54 -19.68
N ARG A 34 -5.06 13.42 -19.04
CA ARG A 34 -6.38 13.46 -19.71
C ARG A 34 -7.29 14.50 -19.09
N VAL A 35 -8.36 14.85 -19.80
CA VAL A 35 -9.37 15.82 -19.33
C VAL A 35 -9.98 15.41 -17.98
N VAL A 36 -10.22 14.12 -17.75
CA VAL A 36 -10.71 13.57 -16.48
C VAL A 36 -9.74 13.82 -15.34
N ASP A 37 -8.44 13.71 -15.59
CA ASP A 37 -7.41 13.93 -14.57
C ASP A 37 -7.41 15.42 -14.16
N VAL A 38 -7.57 16.33 -15.14
CA VAL A 38 -7.71 17.77 -14.88
C VAL A 38 -9.00 18.09 -14.11
N ALA A 39 -10.12 17.44 -14.46
CA ALA A 39 -11.38 17.58 -13.73
C ALA A 39 -11.28 17.07 -12.29
N PHE A 40 -10.43 16.08 -11.99
CA PHE A 40 -10.22 15.60 -10.62
C PHE A 40 -9.04 16.30 -9.91
N HIS A 41 -8.44 17.33 -10.52
CA HIS A 41 -7.38 18.13 -9.90
C HIS A 41 -7.96 19.16 -8.94
N LEU A 42 -8.31 18.73 -7.73
CA LEU A 42 -9.04 19.55 -6.77
C LEU A 42 -8.19 20.71 -6.22
N PRO A 43 -8.82 21.85 -5.89
CA PRO A 43 -8.12 22.97 -5.27
C PRO A 43 -7.72 22.65 -3.82
N SER A 44 -6.54 23.12 -3.42
CA SER A 44 -5.99 22.97 -2.07
C SER A 44 -6.44 24.07 -1.11
N GLY A 45 -7.03 25.15 -1.62
CA GLY A 45 -7.49 26.27 -0.81
C GLY A 45 -8.02 27.44 -1.65
N TRP A 46 -8.13 28.60 -1.01
CA TRP A 46 -8.66 29.82 -1.60
C TRP A 46 -7.78 31.03 -1.33
N VAL A 47 -7.82 31.95 -2.27
CA VAL A 47 -7.44 33.35 -2.04
C VAL A 47 -8.72 34.19 -2.07
N ASP A 48 -9.08 34.71 -0.90
CA ASP A 48 -10.14 35.71 -0.77
C ASP A 48 -9.55 37.09 -1.05
N ARG A 49 -10.07 37.77 -2.06
CA ARG A 49 -9.69 39.14 -2.44
C ARG A 49 -10.78 40.08 -2.00
N LEU A 50 -10.52 40.81 -0.93
CA LEU A 50 -11.49 41.78 -0.40
C LEU A 50 -11.56 43.01 -1.32
N PRO A 51 -12.70 43.29 -1.97
CA PRO A 51 -12.86 44.51 -2.74
C PRO A 51 -12.88 45.70 -1.77
N ARG A 52 -11.99 46.67 -2.02
CA ARG A 52 -11.91 47.91 -1.25
C ARG A 52 -11.90 49.11 -2.17
N ASP A 53 -12.60 50.16 -1.76
CA ASP A 53 -12.60 51.46 -2.43
C ASP A 53 -11.59 52.42 -1.79
N THR A 54 -11.26 52.19 -0.52
CA THR A 54 -10.29 52.99 0.25
C THR A 54 -9.30 52.09 0.99
N LEU A 55 -8.07 52.58 1.13
CA LEU A 55 -7.00 51.94 1.89
C LEU A 55 -7.24 52.14 3.38
N ASP A 56 -7.28 51.03 4.12
CA ASP A 56 -7.42 51.04 5.58
C ASP A 56 -6.32 50.18 6.23
N MET A 57 -5.74 50.70 7.32
CA MET A 57 -4.82 49.96 8.18
C MET A 57 -5.47 48.73 8.80
N ALA A 58 -6.80 48.71 8.99
CA ALA A 58 -7.53 47.55 9.49
C ALA A 58 -7.46 46.33 8.56
N ASP A 59 -7.18 46.52 7.27
CA ASP A 59 -7.01 45.44 6.31
C ASP A 59 -5.57 44.92 6.21
N ALA A 60 -4.65 45.44 7.02
CA ALA A 60 -3.27 44.95 7.09
C ALA A 60 -3.23 43.45 7.42
N GLY A 61 -2.46 42.70 6.63
CA GLY A 61 -2.34 41.24 6.69
C GLY A 61 -3.29 40.50 5.74
N ARG A 62 -4.26 41.18 5.11
CA ARG A 62 -5.23 40.58 4.19
C ARG A 62 -4.89 40.86 2.72
N ILE A 63 -5.41 40.03 1.83
CA ILE A 63 -5.31 40.25 0.38
C ILE A 63 -6.50 41.11 -0.05
N ILE A 64 -6.20 42.30 -0.57
CA ILE A 64 -7.21 43.26 -1.02
C ILE A 64 -7.15 43.43 -2.53
N ALA A 65 -8.27 43.82 -3.13
CA ALA A 65 -8.36 44.29 -4.50
C ALA A 65 -8.88 45.73 -4.49
N ILE A 66 -8.03 46.68 -4.91
CA ILE A 66 -8.29 48.12 -4.82
C ILE A 66 -7.84 48.83 -6.10
N THR A 67 -8.53 49.92 -6.44
CA THR A 67 -8.12 50.80 -7.54
C THR A 67 -7.09 51.80 -7.02
N LEU A 68 -5.89 51.78 -7.61
CA LEU A 68 -4.77 52.63 -7.23
C LEU A 68 -4.24 53.40 -8.42
N THR A 69 -3.97 54.69 -8.22
CA THR A 69 -3.36 55.57 -9.21
C THR A 69 -1.90 55.80 -8.84
N PRO A 70 -0.91 55.33 -9.64
CA PRO A 70 0.51 55.58 -9.41
C PRO A 70 0.83 57.07 -9.48
N VAL A 71 1.55 57.59 -8.48
CA VAL A 71 1.90 59.02 -8.35
C VAL A 71 3.41 59.30 -8.37
N ASP A 72 4.24 58.37 -7.92
CA ASP A 72 5.70 58.57 -7.86
C ASP A 72 6.46 57.24 -7.95
N TYR A 73 7.68 57.28 -8.52
CA TYR A 73 8.60 56.15 -8.55
C TYR A 73 9.81 56.42 -7.67
N ARG A 74 9.99 55.60 -6.62
CA ARG A 74 11.19 55.62 -5.79
C ARG A 74 12.09 54.45 -6.15
N LEU A 75 13.15 54.74 -6.87
CA LEU A 75 14.18 53.77 -7.26
C LEU A 75 15.29 53.76 -6.20
N SER A 76 15.63 52.55 -5.73
CA SER A 76 16.81 52.37 -4.89
C SER A 76 18.07 52.28 -5.77
N ALA A 77 19.20 52.82 -5.32
CA ALA A 77 20.48 52.64 -6.01
C ALA A 77 20.93 51.16 -5.96
N GLY A 78 21.48 50.64 -7.07
CA GLY A 78 21.97 49.25 -7.15
C GLY A 78 20.86 48.20 -7.32
N ARG A 79 20.98 47.05 -6.64
CA ARG A 79 19.98 45.94 -6.67
C ARG A 79 18.83 46.12 -5.67
N GLY A 80 18.60 47.33 -5.18
CA GLY A 80 17.53 47.61 -4.21
C GLY A 80 16.13 47.55 -4.81
N PRO A 81 15.07 47.51 -3.98
CA PRO A 81 13.69 47.41 -4.45
C PRO A 81 13.24 48.65 -5.24
N THR A 82 12.40 48.42 -6.25
CA THR A 82 11.64 49.46 -6.94
C THR A 82 10.34 49.70 -6.16
N ARG A 83 10.11 50.94 -5.72
CA ARG A 83 8.86 51.35 -5.09
C ARG A 83 8.04 52.24 -6.01
N VAL A 84 6.76 51.96 -6.12
CA VAL A 84 5.78 52.85 -6.76
C VAL A 84 4.85 53.36 -5.66
N GLN A 85 4.82 54.66 -5.43
CA GLN A 85 3.78 55.25 -4.60
C GLN A 85 2.51 55.32 -5.41
N ALA A 86 1.41 54.84 -4.87
CA ALA A 86 0.10 54.93 -5.49
C ALA A 86 -0.94 55.41 -4.47
N GLN A 87 -2.01 56.03 -4.97
CA GLN A 87 -3.08 56.58 -4.15
C GLN A 87 -4.43 55.95 -4.49
N ASP A 88 -5.28 55.77 -3.49
CA ASP A 88 -6.69 55.42 -3.70
C ASP A 88 -7.53 56.66 -4.10
N ALA A 89 -8.83 56.47 -4.29
CA ALA A 89 -9.75 57.56 -4.64
C ALA A 89 -9.93 58.62 -3.52
N ALA A 90 -9.63 58.26 -2.26
CA ALA A 90 -9.70 59.16 -1.11
C ALA A 90 -8.38 59.92 -0.86
N GLY A 91 -7.31 59.60 -1.59
CA GLY A 91 -5.99 60.21 -1.46
C GLY A 91 -5.07 59.51 -0.45
N ASN A 92 -5.45 58.35 0.09
CA ASN A 92 -4.57 57.56 0.96
C ASN A 92 -3.45 56.95 0.13
N VAL A 93 -2.24 56.88 0.69
CA VAL A 93 -1.02 56.48 -0.03
C VAL A 93 -0.60 55.06 0.36
N VAL A 94 -0.23 54.24 -0.62
CA VAL A 94 0.38 52.92 -0.46
C VAL A 94 1.62 52.77 -1.32
N SER A 95 2.64 52.09 -0.80
CA SER A 95 3.86 51.74 -1.53
C SER A 95 3.76 50.35 -2.16
N LEU A 96 3.75 50.25 -3.49
CA LEU A 96 3.90 48.99 -4.22
C LEU A 96 5.38 48.66 -4.35
N VAL A 97 5.83 47.53 -3.78
CA VAL A 97 7.26 47.18 -3.68
C VAL A 97 7.58 45.99 -4.57
N TYR A 98 8.59 46.11 -5.44
CA TYR A 98 9.09 45.02 -6.28
C TYR A 98 10.60 44.79 -6.01
N PHE A 99 10.97 43.57 -5.63
CA PHE A 99 12.37 43.14 -5.48
C PHE A 99 12.86 42.45 -6.76
N GLY A 100 14.15 42.64 -7.10
CA GLY A 100 14.84 41.85 -8.13
C GLY A 100 14.42 42.08 -9.60
N GLY A 101 13.50 43.00 -9.89
CA GLY A 101 13.00 43.27 -11.25
C GLY A 101 13.70 44.43 -11.97
N ASN A 102 13.65 44.43 -13.30
CA ASN A 102 14.02 45.60 -14.12
C ASN A 102 12.99 46.72 -13.89
N ALA A 103 13.45 47.87 -13.39
CA ALA A 103 12.59 49.04 -13.12
C ALA A 103 11.76 49.48 -14.34
N GLY A 104 12.23 49.21 -15.57
CA GLY A 104 11.48 49.49 -16.80
C GLY A 104 10.18 48.70 -16.94
N TRP A 105 10.13 47.45 -16.46
CA TRP A 105 8.91 46.63 -16.50
C TRP A 105 7.85 47.17 -15.53
N VAL A 106 8.25 47.57 -14.32
CA VAL A 106 7.34 48.14 -13.32
C VAL A 106 6.74 49.46 -13.81
N LYS A 107 7.54 50.33 -14.44
CA LYS A 107 7.05 51.59 -15.02
C LYS A 107 6.04 51.38 -16.14
N LYS A 108 6.21 50.33 -16.95
CA LYS A 108 5.25 49.96 -18.00
C LYS A 108 3.97 49.36 -17.44
N LEU A 109 4.06 48.62 -16.33
CA LEU A 109 2.91 47.99 -15.67
C LEU A 109 2.06 49.02 -14.90
N LEU A 110 2.71 50.00 -14.26
CA LEU A 110 2.11 51.02 -13.42
C LEU A 110 2.48 52.43 -13.91
N PRO A 111 1.97 52.87 -15.07
CA PRO A 111 2.21 54.24 -15.58
C PRO A 111 1.63 55.31 -14.63
N LEU A 112 2.34 56.43 -14.49
CA LEU A 112 1.93 57.52 -13.61
C LEU A 112 0.62 58.17 -14.09
N GLY A 113 -0.29 58.42 -13.16
CA GLY A 113 -1.58 59.06 -13.43
C GLY A 113 -2.65 58.15 -14.04
N GLU A 114 -2.33 56.91 -14.41
CA GLU A 114 -3.30 55.94 -14.90
C GLU A 114 -3.79 55.02 -13.78
N PRO A 115 -5.08 55.02 -13.43
CA PRO A 115 -5.60 54.12 -12.42
C PRO A 115 -5.52 52.66 -12.87
N ARG A 116 -5.06 51.79 -11.96
CA ARG A 116 -4.95 50.34 -12.16
C ARG A 116 -5.70 49.61 -11.05
N ARG A 117 -6.32 48.49 -11.38
CA ARG A 117 -6.83 47.55 -10.37
C ARG A 117 -5.66 46.73 -9.86
N VAL A 118 -5.35 46.87 -8.58
CA VAL A 118 -4.23 46.19 -7.92
C VAL A 118 -4.78 45.21 -6.91
N SER A 119 -4.31 43.96 -6.99
CA SER A 119 -4.56 42.93 -5.98
C SER A 119 -3.24 42.55 -5.33
N GLY A 120 -3.24 42.43 -4.00
CA GLY A 120 -2.10 41.91 -3.26
C GLY A 120 -2.31 41.98 -1.77
N LYS A 121 -1.40 41.37 -1.03
CA LYS A 121 -1.41 41.41 0.43
C LYS A 121 -1.03 42.82 0.91
N LEU A 122 -1.95 43.47 1.61
CA LEU A 122 -1.69 44.76 2.26
C LEU A 122 -0.87 44.49 3.53
N GLU A 123 0.27 45.15 3.66
CA GLU A 123 1.15 45.04 4.81
C GLU A 123 1.48 46.42 5.36
N THR A 124 1.89 46.46 6.63
CA THR A 124 2.37 47.68 7.27
C THR A 124 3.89 47.66 7.36
N TYR A 125 4.53 48.75 6.94
CA TYR A 125 5.95 48.99 7.16
C TYR A 125 6.11 50.31 7.91
N GLY A 126 6.40 50.22 9.21
CA GLY A 126 6.32 51.35 10.12
C GLY A 126 4.89 51.89 10.20
N GLN A 127 4.70 53.16 9.84
CA GLN A 127 3.38 53.81 9.77
C GLN A 127 2.80 53.88 8.34
N SER A 128 3.47 53.27 7.37
CA SER A 128 3.07 53.30 5.96
C SER A 128 2.49 51.97 5.49
N LEU A 129 1.48 52.03 4.63
CA LEU A 129 0.93 50.86 3.95
C LEU A 129 1.82 50.48 2.77
N GLN A 130 2.02 49.19 2.56
CA GLN A 130 2.72 48.66 1.40
C GLN A 130 2.04 47.40 0.85
N ILE A 131 2.20 47.15 -0.44
CA ILE A 131 1.89 45.87 -1.07
C ILE A 131 3.17 45.37 -1.72
N VAL A 132 3.72 44.28 -1.19
CA VAL A 132 4.95 43.68 -1.70
C VAL A 132 4.57 42.68 -2.79
N HIS A 133 5.15 42.83 -3.98
CA HIS A 133 4.86 42.04 -5.17
C HIS A 133 3.35 41.81 -5.38
N PRO A 134 2.59 42.86 -5.77
CA PRO A 134 1.17 42.72 -6.08
C PRO A 134 0.91 41.53 -7.01
N ASP A 135 -0.02 40.66 -6.63
CA ASP A 135 -0.39 39.45 -7.35
C ASP A 135 -0.94 39.77 -8.75
N GLN A 136 -1.71 40.86 -8.85
CA GLN A 136 -2.28 41.33 -10.12
C GLN A 136 -2.26 42.85 -10.20
N VAL A 137 -1.91 43.36 -11.39
CA VAL A 137 -2.04 44.76 -11.76
C VAL A 137 -2.65 44.80 -13.16
N LEU A 138 -3.89 45.25 -13.26
CA LEU A 138 -4.66 45.25 -14.50
C LEU A 138 -5.18 46.65 -14.84
N PRO A 139 -5.34 46.99 -16.14
CA PRO A 139 -6.16 48.12 -16.55
C PRO A 139 -7.59 48.01 -16.00
N LEU A 140 -8.25 49.14 -15.73
CA LEU A 140 -9.64 49.14 -15.23
C LEU A 140 -10.61 48.43 -16.18
N GLU A 141 -10.40 48.55 -17.49
CA GLU A 141 -11.22 47.91 -18.54
C GLU A 141 -11.12 46.38 -18.54
N GLU A 142 -9.98 45.82 -18.09
CA GLU A 142 -9.75 44.38 -18.00
C GLU A 142 -10.14 43.80 -16.62
N ALA A 143 -10.50 44.65 -15.66
CA ALA A 143 -10.79 44.27 -14.28
C ALA A 143 -12.25 43.83 -14.06
N THR A 144 -13.15 44.09 -15.01
CA THR A 144 -14.55 43.63 -14.98
C THR A 144 -14.61 42.11 -15.13
N GLY A 145 -14.80 41.39 -14.01
CA GLY A 145 -14.92 39.93 -13.98
C GLY A 145 -13.91 39.21 -13.08
N LEU A 146 -13.13 39.94 -12.27
CA LEU A 146 -12.29 39.29 -11.26
C LEU A 146 -13.15 38.62 -10.18
N PRO A 147 -13.03 37.30 -9.97
CA PRO A 147 -13.73 36.65 -8.88
C PRO A 147 -13.16 37.14 -7.54
N GLU A 148 -14.06 37.46 -6.61
CA GLU A 148 -13.73 37.82 -5.22
C GLU A 148 -13.00 36.69 -4.49
N ARG A 149 -13.13 35.45 -5.00
CA ARG A 149 -12.58 34.24 -4.42
C ARG A 149 -11.99 33.37 -5.53
N GLU A 150 -10.68 33.14 -5.50
CA GLU A 150 -9.97 32.32 -6.51
C GLU A 150 -9.45 31.02 -5.91
N ALA A 151 -9.76 29.91 -6.57
CA ALA A 151 -9.34 28.58 -6.16
C ALA A 151 -7.83 28.43 -6.38
N VAL A 152 -7.14 27.92 -5.38
CA VAL A 152 -5.70 27.63 -5.45
C VAL A 152 -5.51 26.16 -5.76
N TYR A 153 -4.84 25.87 -6.86
CA TYR A 153 -4.53 24.51 -7.29
C TYR A 153 -3.07 24.15 -7.01
N PRO A 154 -2.76 22.87 -6.77
CA PRO A 154 -1.37 22.41 -6.79
C PRO A 154 -0.72 22.68 -8.15
N LEU A 155 0.51 23.21 -8.15
CA LEU A 155 1.23 23.66 -9.35
C LEU A 155 2.54 22.89 -9.54
N SER A 156 2.98 22.78 -10.80
CA SER A 156 4.34 22.37 -11.17
C SER A 156 5.09 23.52 -11.83
N GLU A 157 6.41 23.41 -11.90
CA GLU A 157 7.26 24.42 -12.52
C GLU A 157 6.81 24.70 -13.98
N GLY A 158 6.57 25.98 -14.28
CA GLY A 158 6.06 26.43 -15.58
C GLY A 158 4.54 26.58 -15.67
N LEU A 159 3.78 26.22 -14.62
CA LEU A 159 2.34 26.45 -14.52
C LEU A 159 2.01 27.60 -13.56
N THR A 160 0.91 28.30 -13.85
CA THR A 160 0.37 29.40 -13.04
C THR A 160 -1.05 29.06 -12.60
N SER A 161 -1.48 29.50 -11.41
CA SER A 161 -2.83 29.24 -10.88
C SER A 161 -3.95 29.56 -11.88
N ARG A 162 -3.94 30.76 -12.48
CA ARG A 162 -4.92 31.19 -13.48
C ARG A 162 -5.03 30.25 -14.69
N ARG A 163 -3.89 29.72 -15.16
CA ARG A 163 -3.87 28.78 -16.29
C ARG A 163 -4.47 27.44 -15.90
N VAL A 164 -4.12 26.90 -14.73
CA VAL A 164 -4.69 25.64 -14.24
C VAL A 164 -6.20 25.80 -14.03
N ALA A 165 -6.65 26.89 -13.41
CA ALA A 165 -8.06 27.20 -13.25
C ALA A 165 -8.81 27.23 -14.59
N GLY A 166 -8.26 27.89 -15.62
CA GLY A 166 -8.86 27.92 -16.95
C GLY A 166 -8.85 26.56 -17.68
N LEU A 167 -7.94 25.64 -17.34
CA LEU A 167 -7.97 24.26 -17.85
C LEU A 167 -9.03 23.42 -17.12
N VAL A 168 -9.17 23.61 -15.82
CA VAL A 168 -10.20 22.97 -14.99
C VAL A 168 -11.59 23.38 -15.45
N GLU A 169 -11.82 24.67 -15.71
CA GLU A 169 -13.10 25.16 -16.23
C GLU A 169 -13.47 24.49 -17.57
N GLN A 170 -12.51 24.39 -18.49
CA GLN A 170 -12.71 23.67 -19.76
C GLN A 170 -12.96 22.17 -19.55
N ALA A 171 -12.35 21.56 -18.53
CA ALA A 171 -12.57 20.14 -18.22
C ALA A 171 -13.98 19.90 -17.64
N ILE A 172 -14.45 20.78 -16.76
CA ILE A 172 -15.82 20.75 -16.19
C ILE A 172 -16.87 21.02 -17.27
N GLU A 173 -16.60 21.94 -18.21
CA GLU A 173 -17.50 22.21 -19.35
C GLU A 173 -17.70 20.96 -20.22
N ARG A 174 -16.63 20.16 -20.39
CA ARG A 174 -16.66 18.89 -21.14
C ARG A 174 -17.23 17.72 -20.34
N ALA A 175 -17.45 17.87 -19.04
CA ALA A 175 -18.06 16.84 -18.22
C ALA A 175 -19.52 16.65 -18.63
N PRO A 176 -19.93 15.45 -19.10
CA PRO A 176 -21.31 15.18 -19.49
C PRO A 176 -22.22 15.10 -18.26
N GLU A 177 -23.53 15.21 -18.48
CA GLU A 177 -24.50 14.73 -17.49
C GLU A 177 -24.46 13.20 -17.48
N LEU A 178 -24.20 12.61 -16.31
CA LEU A 178 -24.18 11.17 -16.12
C LEU A 178 -25.46 10.73 -15.40
N PRO A 179 -26.05 9.57 -15.78
CA PRO A 179 -27.14 8.98 -15.01
C PRO A 179 -26.64 8.57 -13.62
N GLU A 180 -27.56 8.55 -12.66
CA GLU A 180 -27.24 8.24 -11.26
C GLU A 180 -27.09 6.73 -11.02
N TRP A 181 -26.00 6.33 -10.35
CA TRP A 181 -25.68 4.96 -9.97
C TRP A 181 -25.96 4.65 -8.50
N ILE A 182 -26.04 5.68 -7.66
CA ILE A 182 -26.34 5.56 -6.23
C ILE A 182 -27.81 5.16 -6.05
N GLU A 183 -28.08 4.28 -5.08
CA GLU A 183 -29.47 3.94 -4.76
C GLU A 183 -30.26 5.18 -4.27
N PRO A 184 -31.51 5.39 -4.73
CA PRO A 184 -32.26 6.63 -4.47
C PRO A 184 -32.50 6.97 -2.99
N SER A 185 -32.71 5.97 -2.13
CA SER A 185 -32.88 6.18 -0.69
C SER A 185 -31.58 6.60 -0.02
N LEU A 186 -30.44 6.07 -0.46
CA LEU A 186 -29.12 6.48 0.03
C LEU A 186 -28.78 7.91 -0.39
N LEU A 187 -28.98 8.24 -1.67
CA LEU A 187 -28.72 9.58 -2.22
C LEU A 187 -29.54 10.65 -1.49
N SER A 188 -30.83 10.38 -1.25
CA SER A 188 -31.73 11.30 -0.54
C SER A 188 -31.40 11.43 0.95
N THR A 189 -31.06 10.33 1.63
CA THR A 189 -30.68 10.34 3.05
C THR A 189 -29.41 11.17 3.29
N LYS A 190 -28.43 11.06 2.40
CA LYS A 190 -27.18 11.83 2.47
C LYS A 190 -27.33 13.26 1.96
N GLY A 191 -28.36 13.51 1.15
CA GLY A 191 -28.61 14.81 0.52
C GLY A 191 -27.43 15.25 -0.34
N TRP A 192 -26.88 14.30 -1.11
CA TRP A 192 -25.77 14.54 -2.02
C TRP A 192 -26.27 15.13 -3.35
N PRO A 193 -25.48 16.03 -3.98
CA PRO A 193 -25.76 16.53 -5.32
C PRO A 193 -25.51 15.46 -6.39
N GLY A 194 -25.96 15.70 -7.61
CA GLY A 194 -25.61 14.86 -8.76
C GLY A 194 -24.11 14.94 -9.08
N TRP A 195 -23.56 13.96 -9.79
CA TRP A 195 -22.11 13.85 -10.04
C TRP A 195 -21.48 15.12 -10.61
N ARG A 196 -22.04 15.68 -11.70
CA ARG A 196 -21.49 16.89 -12.32
C ARG A 196 -21.62 18.11 -11.42
N GLU A 197 -22.74 18.23 -10.70
CA GLU A 197 -22.95 19.31 -9.74
C GLU A 197 -21.96 19.21 -8.58
N ALA A 198 -21.68 18.01 -8.07
CA ALA A 198 -20.64 17.79 -7.06
C ALA A 198 -19.27 18.26 -7.56
N LEU A 199 -18.94 17.96 -8.81
CA LEU A 199 -17.69 18.39 -9.44
C LEU A 199 -17.60 19.93 -9.54
N VAL A 200 -18.65 20.59 -10.04
CA VAL A 200 -18.71 22.06 -10.10
C VAL A 200 -18.58 22.67 -8.71
N ARG A 201 -19.32 22.13 -7.73
CA ARG A 201 -19.34 22.63 -6.36
C ARG A 201 -18.00 22.46 -5.66
N ILE A 202 -17.29 21.34 -5.81
CA ILE A 202 -15.99 21.17 -5.14
C ILE A 202 -14.91 22.09 -5.71
N HIS A 203 -15.00 22.46 -6.99
CA HIS A 203 -14.11 23.46 -7.60
C HIS A 203 -14.48 24.90 -7.24
N ALA A 204 -15.76 25.16 -6.98
CA ALA A 204 -16.26 26.44 -6.48
C ALA A 204 -16.10 26.61 -4.96
N ASP A 205 -16.08 25.52 -4.20
CA ASP A 205 -15.78 25.44 -2.77
C ASP A 205 -15.22 24.05 -2.33
N PRO A 206 -13.89 23.81 -2.23
CA PRO A 206 -13.27 22.69 -1.55
C PRO A 206 -13.59 22.64 -0.05
N ALA A 207 -14.29 23.60 0.57
CA ALA A 207 -14.87 23.37 1.89
C ALA A 207 -16.24 22.66 1.83
N ASP A 208 -16.84 22.48 0.64
CA ASP A 208 -18.10 21.78 0.46
C ASP A 208 -17.93 20.27 0.78
N ALA A 209 -18.22 19.95 2.04
CA ALA A 209 -18.12 18.61 2.57
C ALA A 209 -19.03 17.62 1.83
N LYS A 210 -20.21 18.05 1.36
CA LYS A 210 -21.16 17.19 0.66
C LYS A 210 -20.68 16.83 -0.74
N ALA A 211 -20.15 17.81 -1.47
CA ALA A 211 -19.57 17.57 -2.79
C ALA A 211 -18.35 16.63 -2.69
N ARG A 212 -17.50 16.84 -1.67
CA ARG A 212 -16.34 15.97 -1.42
C ARG A 212 -16.77 14.55 -1.03
N GLU A 213 -17.69 14.41 -0.08
CA GLU A 213 -18.22 13.11 0.36
C GLU A 213 -18.86 12.35 -0.80
N ARG A 214 -19.66 13.03 -1.64
CA ARG A 214 -20.30 12.45 -2.83
C ARG A 214 -19.29 11.89 -3.83
N LEU A 215 -18.26 12.65 -4.19
CA LEU A 215 -17.25 12.19 -5.15
C LEU A 215 -16.33 11.11 -4.56
N ALA A 216 -16.01 11.21 -3.26
CA ALA A 216 -15.30 10.14 -2.55
C ALA A 216 -16.13 8.85 -2.51
N TYR A 217 -17.43 8.96 -2.23
CA TYR A 217 -18.35 7.82 -2.24
C TYR A 217 -18.36 7.11 -3.58
N ASP A 218 -18.45 7.85 -4.70
CA ASP A 218 -18.45 7.23 -6.02
C ASP A 218 -17.21 6.39 -6.30
N GLU A 219 -16.06 6.90 -5.89
CA GLU A 219 -14.79 6.22 -6.06
C GLU A 219 -14.75 4.92 -5.24
N VAL A 220 -15.25 4.97 -4.00
CA VAL A 220 -15.38 3.80 -3.12
C VAL A 220 -16.40 2.81 -3.67
N PHE A 221 -17.56 3.28 -4.13
CA PHE A 221 -18.62 2.48 -4.72
C PHE A 221 -18.15 1.75 -5.99
N ALA A 222 -17.52 2.46 -6.92
CA ALA A 222 -16.98 1.87 -8.14
C ALA A 222 -15.95 0.78 -7.79
N ASN A 223 -15.14 1.00 -6.76
CA ASN A 223 -14.21 -0.01 -6.27
C ASN A 223 -14.93 -1.23 -5.68
N GLN A 224 -15.90 -1.03 -4.79
CA GLN A 224 -16.68 -2.12 -4.19
C GLN A 224 -17.44 -2.95 -5.24
N LEU A 225 -18.04 -2.27 -6.22
CA LEU A 225 -18.74 -2.92 -7.31
C LEU A 225 -17.80 -3.74 -8.18
N ALA A 226 -16.62 -3.20 -8.53
CA ALA A 226 -15.62 -3.93 -9.30
C ALA A 226 -15.24 -5.25 -8.62
N LEU A 227 -15.03 -5.20 -7.30
CA LEU A 227 -14.69 -6.37 -6.48
C LEU A 227 -15.82 -7.39 -6.45
N LEU A 228 -17.07 -6.96 -6.28
CA LEU A 228 -18.23 -7.85 -6.31
C LEU A 228 -18.42 -8.52 -7.68
N LEU A 229 -18.18 -7.82 -8.78
CA LEU A 229 -18.28 -8.39 -10.13
C LEU A 229 -17.19 -9.43 -10.39
N VAL A 230 -15.94 -9.13 -10.02
CA VAL A 230 -14.83 -10.10 -10.10
C VAL A 230 -15.13 -11.34 -9.26
N ARG A 231 -15.69 -11.15 -8.06
CA ARG A 231 -16.17 -12.26 -7.21
C ARG A 231 -17.30 -13.06 -7.87
N GLY A 232 -18.28 -12.39 -8.45
CA GLY A 232 -19.40 -13.02 -9.15
C GLY A 232 -18.92 -13.95 -10.27
N GLU A 233 -17.93 -13.51 -11.05
CA GLU A 233 -17.33 -14.33 -12.10
C GLU A 233 -16.48 -15.47 -11.55
N ALA A 234 -15.67 -15.22 -10.52
CA ALA A 234 -14.92 -16.29 -9.85
C ALA A 234 -15.85 -17.37 -9.27
N ARG A 235 -17.02 -16.98 -8.74
CA ARG A 235 -18.08 -17.89 -8.29
C ARG A 235 -18.83 -18.58 -9.44
N ALA A 236 -18.93 -17.94 -10.60
CA ALA A 236 -19.53 -18.54 -11.79
C ALA A 236 -18.64 -19.66 -12.36
N LYS A 237 -17.32 -19.59 -12.15
CA LYS A 237 -16.40 -20.69 -12.47
C LYS A 237 -16.67 -21.87 -11.55
N ARG A 238 -16.98 -23.02 -12.14
CA ARG A 238 -17.17 -24.27 -11.40
C ARG A 238 -15.83 -24.99 -11.23
N GLY A 239 -15.41 -25.14 -9.98
CA GLY A 239 -14.30 -25.98 -9.57
C GLY A 239 -14.75 -27.43 -9.36
N ARG A 240 -13.98 -28.16 -8.55
CA ARG A 240 -14.27 -29.53 -8.13
C ARG A 240 -14.41 -29.56 -6.61
N PRO A 241 -15.55 -30.02 -6.07
CA PRO A 241 -15.66 -30.35 -4.65
C PRO A 241 -14.60 -31.37 -4.23
N LEU A 242 -13.88 -31.06 -3.16
CA LEU A 242 -12.93 -31.93 -2.50
C LEU A 242 -13.53 -32.37 -1.17
N THR A 243 -14.05 -33.60 -1.15
CA THR A 243 -14.60 -34.22 0.06
C THR A 243 -13.73 -35.42 0.42
N GLY A 244 -12.95 -35.29 1.48
CA GLY A 244 -12.15 -36.38 2.01
C GLY A 244 -12.95 -37.32 2.91
N ASP A 245 -12.60 -38.61 2.92
CA ASP A 245 -13.22 -39.64 3.76
C ASP A 245 -12.67 -39.68 5.21
N GLY A 246 -11.64 -38.87 5.50
CA GLY A 246 -10.95 -38.82 6.79
C GLY A 246 -9.99 -39.98 7.06
N SER A 247 -9.86 -40.94 6.14
CA SER A 247 -9.08 -42.16 6.36
C SER A 247 -7.57 -41.89 6.44
N ILE A 248 -7.06 -40.91 5.71
CA ILE A 248 -5.64 -40.52 5.73
C ILE A 248 -5.39 -39.62 6.93
N ARG A 249 -6.25 -38.62 7.15
CA ARG A 249 -6.15 -37.68 8.29
C ARG A 249 -6.19 -38.40 9.64
N ALA A 250 -7.03 -39.43 9.80
CA ALA A 250 -7.10 -40.22 11.03
C ALA A 250 -5.80 -40.99 11.36
N ARG A 251 -4.95 -41.26 10.36
CA ARG A 251 -3.65 -41.94 10.54
C ARG A 251 -2.53 -40.97 10.93
N LEU A 252 -2.74 -39.65 10.79
CA LEU A 252 -1.74 -38.64 11.11
C LEU A 252 -1.52 -38.56 12.63
N LYS A 253 -0.30 -38.87 13.07
CA LYS A 253 0.09 -38.76 14.48
C LYS A 253 0.80 -37.44 14.71
N LEU A 254 0.14 -36.54 15.44
CA LEU A 254 0.74 -35.27 15.86
C LEU A 254 1.34 -35.40 17.27
N PRO A 255 2.47 -34.75 17.54
CA PRO A 255 3.08 -34.74 18.87
C PRO A 255 2.33 -33.84 19.88
N TYR A 256 1.28 -33.15 19.45
CA TYR A 256 0.47 -32.22 20.24
C TYR A 256 -1.00 -32.26 19.78
N ALA A 257 -1.91 -31.81 20.64
CA ALA A 257 -3.31 -31.60 20.26
C ALA A 257 -3.47 -30.27 19.52
N PRO A 258 -4.26 -30.21 18.43
CA PRO A 258 -4.60 -28.94 17.78
C PRO A 258 -5.29 -27.96 18.74
N THR A 259 -5.07 -26.67 18.55
CA THR A 259 -5.79 -25.63 19.30
C THR A 259 -7.25 -25.50 18.85
N GLY A 260 -8.09 -24.83 19.63
CA GLY A 260 -9.48 -24.55 19.25
C GLY A 260 -9.56 -23.72 17.97
N ALA A 261 -8.68 -22.73 17.84
CA ALA A 261 -8.54 -21.92 16.62
C ALA A 261 -8.14 -22.76 15.40
N GLN A 262 -7.21 -23.71 15.55
CA GLN A 262 -6.82 -24.62 14.47
C GLN A 262 -7.98 -25.52 14.06
N ALA A 263 -8.66 -26.14 15.02
CA ALA A 263 -9.79 -27.04 14.74
C ALA A 263 -10.95 -26.31 14.02
N ARG A 264 -11.32 -25.12 14.50
CA ARG A 264 -12.32 -24.24 13.86
C ARG A 264 -11.92 -23.89 12.42
N THR A 265 -10.69 -23.44 12.23
CA THR A 265 -10.18 -23.04 10.91
C THR A 265 -10.11 -24.20 9.93
N ILE A 266 -9.72 -25.39 10.40
CA ILE A 266 -9.73 -26.62 9.60
C ILE A 266 -11.15 -26.92 9.13
N ALA A 267 -12.15 -26.86 10.01
CA ALA A 267 -13.55 -27.08 9.65
C ALA A 267 -14.09 -26.05 8.65
N GLU A 268 -13.73 -24.77 8.78
CA GLU A 268 -14.09 -23.72 7.83
C GLU A 268 -13.53 -24.01 6.43
N ILE A 269 -12.24 -24.36 6.35
CA ILE A 269 -11.58 -24.71 5.07
C ILE A 269 -12.22 -25.96 4.48
N GLU A 270 -12.51 -26.98 5.27
CA GLU A 270 -13.18 -28.21 4.81
C GLU A 270 -14.57 -27.91 4.24
N GLY A 271 -15.34 -27.04 4.87
CA GLY A 271 -16.64 -26.60 4.37
C GLY A 271 -16.55 -25.93 2.99
N ASP A 272 -15.53 -25.09 2.77
CA ASP A 272 -15.27 -24.43 1.49
C ASP A 272 -14.74 -25.39 0.42
N LEU A 273 -13.85 -26.31 0.80
CA LEU A 273 -13.31 -27.35 -0.10
C LEU A 273 -14.42 -28.25 -0.64
N ALA A 274 -15.45 -28.52 0.16
CA ALA A 274 -16.62 -29.31 -0.26
C ALA A 274 -17.56 -28.58 -1.24
N GLN A 275 -17.35 -27.28 -1.51
CA GLN A 275 -18.18 -26.52 -2.44
C GLN A 275 -17.76 -26.73 -3.90
N VAL A 276 -18.69 -26.49 -4.83
CA VAL A 276 -18.39 -26.51 -6.27
C VAL A 276 -17.60 -25.26 -6.68
N GLN A 277 -17.75 -24.15 -5.96
CA GLN A 277 -17.02 -22.93 -6.20
C GLN A 277 -15.57 -23.07 -5.69
N PRO A 278 -14.56 -22.69 -6.48
CA PRO A 278 -13.17 -22.71 -6.02
C PRO A 278 -13.01 -21.81 -4.79
N MET A 279 -12.47 -22.37 -3.71
CA MET A 279 -12.15 -21.62 -2.50
C MET A 279 -11.05 -20.62 -2.79
N LEU A 280 -11.20 -19.39 -2.27
CA LEU A 280 -10.15 -18.39 -2.22
C LEU A 280 -10.08 -17.82 -0.80
N ARG A 281 -9.22 -18.41 0.03
CA ARG A 281 -9.17 -18.13 1.47
C ARG A 281 -7.78 -17.72 1.93
N LEU A 282 -7.74 -16.70 2.79
CA LEU A 282 -6.55 -16.27 3.52
C LEU A 282 -6.57 -16.86 4.92
N LEU A 283 -5.60 -17.72 5.19
CA LEU A 283 -5.25 -18.18 6.53
C LEU A 283 -4.28 -17.19 7.16
N GLN A 284 -4.77 -16.49 8.18
CA GLN A 284 -4.00 -15.52 8.95
C GLN A 284 -3.70 -16.10 10.32
N GLY A 285 -2.45 -16.00 10.74
CA GLY A 285 -2.06 -16.41 12.08
C GLY A 285 -0.64 -16.01 12.38
N ASP A 286 -0.34 -15.76 13.65
CA ASP A 286 1.01 -15.33 14.05
C ASP A 286 2.09 -16.37 13.67
N VAL A 287 3.36 -15.95 13.63
CA VAL A 287 4.51 -16.83 13.40
C VAL A 287 4.46 -17.97 14.42
N GLY A 288 4.33 -19.21 13.95
CA GLY A 288 4.23 -20.41 14.79
C GLY A 288 2.88 -20.64 15.47
N SER A 289 1.79 -20.01 15.01
CA SER A 289 0.41 -20.38 15.39
C SER A 289 -0.06 -21.73 14.81
N GLY A 290 0.81 -22.43 14.08
CA GLY A 290 0.53 -23.72 13.45
C GLY A 290 -0.19 -23.64 12.09
N LYS A 291 0.00 -22.55 11.33
CA LYS A 291 -0.50 -22.42 9.94
C LYS A 291 -0.20 -23.64 9.06
N THR A 292 1.01 -24.19 9.19
CA THR A 292 1.45 -25.38 8.44
C THR A 292 0.58 -26.61 8.74
N LEU A 293 0.09 -26.78 9.97
CA LEU A 293 -0.82 -27.89 10.29
C LEU A 293 -2.14 -27.75 9.54
N VAL A 294 -2.72 -26.55 9.53
CA VAL A 294 -3.96 -26.26 8.80
C VAL A 294 -3.77 -26.53 7.30
N ALA A 295 -2.66 -26.10 6.71
CA ALA A 295 -2.31 -26.38 5.32
C ALA A 295 -2.15 -27.89 5.05
N ILE A 296 -1.48 -28.63 5.93
CA ILE A 296 -1.35 -30.09 5.81
C ILE A 296 -2.73 -30.74 5.81
N MET A 297 -3.62 -30.36 6.74
CA MET A 297 -4.97 -30.92 6.81
C MET A 297 -5.76 -30.65 5.53
N ALA A 298 -5.68 -29.44 4.98
CA ALA A 298 -6.31 -29.10 3.70
C ALA A 298 -5.74 -29.91 2.52
N LEU A 299 -4.41 -30.08 2.45
CA LEU A 299 -3.75 -30.92 1.44
C LEU A 299 -4.20 -32.38 1.55
N LEU A 300 -4.31 -32.91 2.78
CA LEU A 300 -4.80 -34.28 2.99
C LEU A 300 -6.25 -34.47 2.54
N VAL A 301 -7.13 -33.46 2.70
CA VAL A 301 -8.50 -33.51 2.14
C VAL A 301 -8.46 -33.63 0.61
N ALA A 302 -7.56 -32.92 -0.06
CA ALA A 302 -7.39 -33.04 -1.52
C ALA A 302 -6.95 -34.46 -1.92
N VAL A 303 -5.98 -35.03 -1.19
CA VAL A 303 -5.48 -36.39 -1.44
C VAL A 303 -6.57 -37.44 -1.17
N GLU A 304 -7.32 -37.32 -0.08
CA GLU A 304 -8.48 -38.20 0.22
C GLU A 304 -9.55 -38.11 -0.87
N ALA A 305 -9.74 -36.93 -1.48
CA ALA A 305 -10.65 -36.73 -2.60
C ALA A 305 -10.08 -37.23 -3.95
N GLY A 306 -8.88 -37.83 -3.96
CA GLY A 306 -8.21 -38.35 -5.16
C GLY A 306 -7.61 -37.28 -6.07
N ALA A 307 -7.32 -36.09 -5.54
CA ALA A 307 -6.66 -34.99 -6.25
C ALA A 307 -5.26 -34.72 -5.68
N GLN A 308 -4.41 -34.10 -6.49
CA GLN A 308 -3.08 -33.66 -6.10
C GLN A 308 -3.12 -32.28 -5.45
N GLY A 309 -2.21 -32.06 -4.50
CA GLY A 309 -1.99 -30.77 -3.84
C GLY A 309 -0.65 -30.15 -4.21
N ALA A 310 -0.56 -28.83 -4.14
CA ALA A 310 0.70 -28.10 -4.29
C ALA A 310 0.93 -27.14 -3.11
N LEU A 311 2.16 -27.09 -2.59
CA LEU A 311 2.59 -26.13 -1.58
C LEU A 311 3.71 -25.25 -2.17
N LEU A 312 3.41 -23.97 -2.34
CA LEU A 312 4.34 -22.97 -2.83
C LEU A 312 5.04 -22.29 -1.66
N ALA A 313 6.37 -22.34 -1.66
CA ALA A 313 7.22 -21.65 -0.71
C ALA A 313 7.99 -20.49 -1.37
N PRO A 314 8.29 -19.41 -0.63
CA PRO A 314 8.90 -18.20 -1.19
C PRO A 314 10.36 -18.40 -1.62
N THR A 315 11.07 -19.38 -1.04
CA THR A 315 12.46 -19.68 -1.40
C THR A 315 12.72 -21.18 -1.41
N GLU A 316 13.82 -21.56 -2.05
CA GLU A 316 14.22 -22.96 -2.19
C GLU A 316 14.51 -23.62 -0.84
N ILE A 317 15.04 -22.86 0.13
CA ILE A 317 15.32 -23.36 1.48
C ILE A 317 14.02 -23.73 2.18
N LEU A 318 13.02 -22.84 2.18
CA LEU A 318 11.71 -23.17 2.76
C LEU A 318 11.03 -24.32 2.02
N ALA A 319 11.12 -24.37 0.69
CA ALA A 319 10.53 -25.45 -0.09
C ALA A 319 11.10 -26.81 0.33
N ARG A 320 12.42 -26.91 0.53
CA ARG A 320 13.06 -28.14 0.99
C ARG A 320 12.72 -28.45 2.44
N GLN A 321 12.71 -27.46 3.33
CA GLN A 321 12.34 -27.66 4.74
C GLN A 321 10.89 -28.15 4.88
N HIS A 322 9.95 -27.53 4.16
CA HIS A 322 8.56 -27.98 4.09
C HIS A 322 8.51 -29.39 3.51
N GLY A 323 9.21 -29.65 2.41
CA GLY A 323 9.32 -30.98 1.81
C GLY A 323 9.77 -32.05 2.80
N GLU A 324 10.89 -31.84 3.49
CA GLU A 324 11.42 -32.79 4.50
C GLU A 324 10.44 -33.01 5.65
N THR A 325 9.79 -31.94 6.12
CA THR A 325 8.81 -32.01 7.21
C THR A 325 7.57 -32.79 6.78
N LEU A 326 7.02 -32.48 5.59
CA LEU A 326 5.86 -33.15 5.04
C LEU A 326 6.17 -34.62 4.73
N THR A 327 7.31 -34.93 4.09
CA THR A 327 7.70 -36.32 3.84
C THR A 327 7.78 -37.12 5.15
N ARG A 328 8.41 -36.57 6.20
CA ARG A 328 8.52 -37.23 7.51
C ARG A 328 7.16 -37.52 8.15
N LEU A 329 6.20 -36.60 8.01
CA LEU A 329 4.87 -36.73 8.62
C LEU A 329 3.92 -37.59 7.78
N LEU A 330 4.01 -37.49 6.45
CA LEU A 330 2.98 -37.97 5.53
C LEU A 330 3.34 -39.30 4.83
N GLN A 331 4.64 -39.59 4.64
CA GLN A 331 5.07 -40.87 4.07
C GLN A 331 4.63 -42.09 4.91
N PRO A 332 4.69 -42.07 6.27
CA PRO A 332 4.24 -43.19 7.09
C PRO A 332 2.73 -43.51 6.98
N ILE A 333 1.94 -42.55 6.49
CA ILE A 333 0.49 -42.71 6.30
C ILE A 333 0.12 -42.96 4.83
N GLY A 334 1.12 -43.16 3.96
CA GLY A 334 0.95 -43.56 2.57
C GLY A 334 0.75 -42.41 1.58
N VAL A 335 1.18 -41.19 1.92
CA VAL A 335 1.10 -40.01 1.04
C VAL A 335 2.49 -39.68 0.51
N ASN A 336 2.61 -39.60 -0.81
CA ASN A 336 3.85 -39.34 -1.53
C ASN A 336 4.06 -37.83 -1.73
N VAL A 337 5.15 -37.33 -1.15
CA VAL A 337 5.54 -35.91 -1.23
C VAL A 337 6.82 -35.79 -2.04
N ALA A 338 6.83 -34.87 -3.01
CA ALA A 338 8.03 -34.54 -3.78
C ALA A 338 8.37 -33.04 -3.68
N VAL A 339 9.62 -32.70 -3.95
CA VAL A 339 10.11 -31.33 -3.96
C VAL A 339 10.63 -30.96 -5.34
N LEU A 340 10.25 -29.79 -5.86
CA LEU A 340 10.75 -29.26 -7.12
C LEU A 340 11.12 -27.76 -6.99
N THR A 341 12.40 -27.48 -7.21
CA THR A 341 13.02 -26.15 -7.14
C THR A 341 13.75 -25.80 -8.45
N GLY A 342 14.24 -24.56 -8.57
CA GLY A 342 14.97 -24.13 -9.77
C GLY A 342 16.32 -24.83 -9.97
N ARG A 343 16.89 -25.40 -8.89
CA ARG A 343 18.17 -26.11 -8.91
C ARG A 343 18.08 -27.57 -9.32
N ASP A 344 16.89 -28.17 -9.29
CA ASP A 344 16.74 -29.59 -9.64
C ASP A 344 16.93 -29.78 -11.15
N LYS A 345 17.85 -30.66 -11.53
CA LYS A 345 18.26 -30.92 -12.93
C LYS A 345 18.43 -32.41 -13.20
N GLY A 346 18.37 -32.78 -14.48
CA GLY A 346 18.60 -34.15 -14.94
C GLY A 346 17.55 -35.14 -14.45
N ARG A 347 17.99 -36.38 -14.21
CA ARG A 347 17.12 -37.54 -13.96
C ARG A 347 16.17 -37.38 -12.76
N ALA A 348 16.60 -36.68 -11.71
CA ALA A 348 15.76 -36.45 -10.54
C ALA A 348 14.54 -35.58 -10.88
N ARG A 349 14.76 -34.50 -11.65
CA ARG A 349 13.67 -33.64 -12.13
C ARG A 349 12.73 -34.39 -13.06
N GLU A 350 13.27 -35.15 -14.00
CA GLU A 350 12.46 -35.95 -14.93
C GLU A 350 11.56 -36.95 -14.18
N ALA A 351 12.12 -37.66 -13.18
CA ALA A 351 11.34 -38.58 -12.35
C ALA A 351 10.21 -37.87 -11.59
N THR A 352 10.46 -36.68 -11.03
CA THR A 352 9.43 -35.89 -10.36
C THR A 352 8.34 -35.42 -11.34
N LEU A 353 8.71 -34.98 -12.54
CA LEU A 353 7.73 -34.55 -13.55
C LEU A 353 6.87 -35.71 -14.06
N MET A 354 7.47 -36.88 -14.28
CA MET A 354 6.74 -38.09 -14.65
C MET A 354 5.78 -38.53 -13.55
N GLY A 355 6.25 -38.55 -12.29
CA GLY A 355 5.42 -38.94 -11.15
C GLY A 355 4.28 -37.96 -10.86
N LEU A 356 4.44 -36.69 -11.23
CA LEU A 356 3.38 -35.70 -11.13
C LEU A 356 2.32 -35.88 -12.22
N ALA A 357 2.75 -36.22 -13.44
CA ALA A 357 1.88 -36.42 -14.60
C ALA A 357 1.10 -37.75 -14.52
N ASP A 358 1.67 -38.81 -13.94
CA ASP A 358 0.99 -40.10 -13.74
C ASP A 358 0.15 -40.16 -12.44
N GLY A 359 0.39 -39.23 -11.51
CA GLY A 359 -0.32 -39.11 -10.24
C GLY A 359 0.24 -39.98 -9.11
N SER A 360 1.45 -40.52 -9.24
CA SER A 360 2.15 -41.22 -8.15
C SER A 360 2.65 -40.27 -7.06
N ILE A 361 2.80 -38.98 -7.37
CA ILE A 361 3.06 -37.91 -6.40
C ILE A 361 1.75 -37.25 -5.99
N ASP A 362 1.42 -37.28 -4.71
CA ASP A 362 0.19 -36.70 -4.17
C ASP A 362 0.34 -35.19 -3.88
N ILE A 363 1.49 -34.80 -3.32
CA ILE A 363 1.78 -33.42 -2.92
C ILE A 363 3.12 -32.97 -3.50
N LEU A 364 3.11 -31.85 -4.23
CA LEU A 364 4.32 -31.20 -4.71
C LEU A 364 4.64 -29.95 -3.89
N VAL A 365 5.83 -29.89 -3.30
CA VAL A 365 6.36 -28.70 -2.63
C VAL A 365 7.38 -28.02 -3.53
N GLY A 366 7.34 -26.71 -3.66
CA GLY A 366 8.35 -26.04 -4.47
C GLY A 366 8.30 -24.52 -4.47
N THR A 367 9.18 -23.93 -5.28
CA THR A 367 9.16 -22.49 -5.57
C THR A 367 8.36 -22.21 -6.84
N HIS A 368 8.47 -21.02 -7.43
CA HIS A 368 7.85 -20.71 -8.72
C HIS A 368 8.14 -21.74 -9.84
N ALA A 369 9.17 -22.59 -9.68
CA ALA A 369 9.49 -23.70 -10.56
C ALA A 369 8.31 -24.67 -10.80
N ILE A 370 7.42 -24.86 -9.82
CA ILE A 370 6.27 -25.80 -9.93
C ILE A 370 5.18 -25.35 -10.91
N PHE A 371 5.30 -24.14 -11.48
CA PHE A 371 4.36 -23.57 -12.44
C PHE A 371 4.95 -23.32 -13.83
N GLN A 372 6.22 -23.67 -14.06
CA GLN A 372 6.85 -23.54 -15.37
C GLN A 372 6.09 -24.37 -16.43
N GLU A 373 6.16 -23.99 -17.71
CA GLU A 373 5.41 -24.62 -18.81
C GLU A 373 5.54 -26.15 -18.83
N GLY A 374 6.73 -26.70 -18.51
CA GLY A 374 6.99 -28.14 -18.48
C GLY A 374 6.49 -28.91 -17.25
N VAL A 375 5.79 -28.29 -16.30
CA VAL A 375 5.20 -28.97 -15.14
C VAL A 375 3.72 -29.26 -15.41
N GLY A 376 3.37 -30.54 -15.48
CA GLY A 376 2.00 -31.04 -15.69
C GLY A 376 1.54 -31.91 -14.52
N TYR A 377 0.38 -31.58 -13.97
CA TYR A 377 -0.29 -32.38 -12.95
C TYR A 377 -1.30 -33.30 -13.62
N ARG A 378 -1.49 -34.50 -13.08
CA ARG A 378 -2.62 -35.35 -13.47
C ARG A 378 -3.94 -34.69 -13.09
N ASP A 379 -4.03 -34.17 -11.87
CA ASP A 379 -5.28 -33.63 -11.32
C ASP A 379 -5.03 -32.71 -10.11
N LEU A 380 -4.70 -31.44 -10.36
CA LEU A 380 -4.44 -30.46 -9.30
C LEU A 380 -5.75 -29.92 -8.70
N GLY A 381 -6.02 -30.24 -7.43
CA GLY A 381 -7.24 -29.84 -6.72
C GLY A 381 -7.07 -28.66 -5.76
N LEU A 382 -5.92 -28.56 -5.09
CA LEU A 382 -5.64 -27.53 -4.08
C LEU A 382 -4.23 -26.98 -4.23
N VAL A 383 -4.12 -25.66 -4.10
CA VAL A 383 -2.85 -24.94 -4.02
C VAL A 383 -2.79 -24.17 -2.71
N VAL A 384 -1.70 -24.38 -1.97
CA VAL A 384 -1.38 -23.62 -0.76
C VAL A 384 -0.20 -22.71 -1.07
N VAL A 385 -0.31 -21.42 -0.73
CA VAL A 385 0.76 -20.42 -0.91
C VAL A 385 1.21 -19.91 0.44
N ASP A 386 2.48 -20.11 0.78
CA ASP A 386 3.10 -19.58 1.99
C ASP A 386 3.77 -18.22 1.73
N GLU A 387 3.53 -17.24 2.60
CA GLU A 387 4.06 -15.87 2.55
C GLU A 387 3.76 -15.11 1.23
N GLN A 388 2.49 -14.69 1.09
CA GLN A 388 1.89 -14.06 -0.10
C GLN A 388 2.66 -12.86 -0.69
N HIS A 389 3.38 -12.08 0.10
CA HIS A 389 3.84 -10.74 -0.28
C HIS A 389 4.88 -10.70 -1.41
N ARG A 390 5.42 -11.84 -1.82
CA ARG A 390 6.31 -11.96 -2.98
C ARG A 390 5.64 -12.51 -4.25
N PHE A 391 4.34 -12.82 -4.20
CA PHE A 391 3.61 -13.48 -5.28
C PHE A 391 2.58 -12.55 -5.93
N GLY A 392 2.77 -12.28 -7.22
CA GLY A 392 1.97 -11.33 -8.00
C GLY A 392 0.71 -11.94 -8.62
N VAL A 393 -0.19 -11.07 -9.10
CA VAL A 393 -1.46 -11.44 -9.76
C VAL A 393 -1.26 -12.38 -10.96
N ALA A 394 -0.22 -12.17 -11.76
CA ALA A 394 0.09 -12.97 -12.95
C ALA A 394 0.40 -14.44 -12.64
N GLN A 395 1.02 -14.74 -11.50
CA GLN A 395 1.33 -16.10 -11.09
C GLN A 395 0.09 -16.88 -10.66
N ARG A 396 -0.92 -16.18 -10.08
CA ARG A 396 -2.24 -16.76 -9.77
C ARG A 396 -3.03 -17.12 -11.03
N MET A 397 -2.88 -16.34 -12.10
CA MET A 397 -3.50 -16.66 -13.40
C MET A 397 -2.84 -17.87 -14.07
N MET A 398 -1.50 -17.99 -13.99
CA MET A 398 -0.79 -19.18 -14.48
C MET A 398 -1.22 -20.45 -13.73
N LEU A 399 -1.53 -20.34 -12.44
CA LEU A 399 -2.06 -21.42 -11.61
C LEU A 399 -3.43 -21.93 -12.08
N GLN A 400 -4.36 -21.01 -12.37
CA GLN A 400 -5.67 -21.37 -12.90
C GLN A 400 -5.58 -22.01 -14.28
N ALA A 401 -4.58 -21.66 -15.08
CA ALA A 401 -4.37 -22.21 -16.42
C ALA A 401 -3.75 -23.63 -16.43
N LYS A 402 -3.18 -24.08 -15.30
CA LYS A 402 -2.49 -25.38 -15.19
C LYS A 402 -3.40 -26.56 -14.85
N ALA A 403 -4.60 -26.29 -14.38
CA ALA A 403 -5.58 -27.31 -14.03
C ALA A 403 -6.75 -27.28 -15.03
N GLN A 404 -7.31 -28.45 -15.35
CA GLN A 404 -8.49 -28.52 -16.24
C GLN A 404 -9.71 -27.81 -15.65
N ARG A 405 -9.79 -27.74 -14.31
CA ARG A 405 -10.76 -26.96 -13.54
C ARG A 405 -9.99 -26.06 -12.57
N PRO A 406 -10.47 -24.85 -12.27
CA PRO A 406 -9.78 -23.98 -11.31
C PRO A 406 -9.62 -24.68 -9.95
N PRO A 407 -8.39 -24.80 -9.41
CA PRO A 407 -8.16 -25.44 -8.12
C PRO A 407 -8.59 -24.51 -6.98
N HIS A 408 -8.82 -25.08 -5.81
CA HIS A 408 -8.97 -24.31 -4.57
C HIS A 408 -7.63 -23.64 -4.23
N LEU A 409 -7.68 -22.42 -3.67
CA LEU A 409 -6.51 -21.64 -3.30
C LEU A 409 -6.58 -21.23 -1.83
N LEU A 410 -5.62 -21.71 -1.05
CA LEU A 410 -5.37 -21.32 0.33
C LEU A 410 -4.10 -20.48 0.40
N VAL A 411 -4.19 -19.27 0.92
CA VAL A 411 -3.04 -18.36 1.07
C VAL A 411 -2.73 -18.19 2.54
N MET A 412 -1.47 -18.31 2.94
CA MET A 412 -1.03 -18.17 4.32
C MET A 412 -0.16 -16.93 4.50
N THR A 413 -0.35 -16.21 5.60
CA THR A 413 0.52 -15.10 5.98
C THR A 413 0.76 -15.09 7.49
N ALA A 414 2.02 -14.84 7.90
CA ALA A 414 2.35 -14.65 9.30
C ALA A 414 2.01 -13.26 9.83
N THR A 415 2.06 -12.25 8.96
CA THR A 415 1.70 -10.88 9.29
C THR A 415 0.44 -10.46 8.55
N PRO A 416 -0.56 -9.86 9.23
CA PRO A 416 -1.56 -9.06 8.56
C PRO A 416 -0.82 -7.87 7.93
N ILE A 417 -0.51 -7.95 6.65
CA ILE A 417 0.04 -6.79 5.94
C ILE A 417 -1.11 -5.79 5.84
N PRO A 418 -0.91 -4.49 6.09
CA PRO A 418 -1.94 -3.47 5.90
C PRO A 418 -2.69 -3.67 4.58
N ARG A 419 -1.97 -3.84 3.45
CA ARG A 419 -2.54 -4.18 2.14
C ARG A 419 -3.38 -5.47 2.12
N THR A 420 -2.97 -6.54 2.79
CA THR A 420 -3.73 -7.80 2.84
C THR A 420 -4.93 -7.72 3.78
N LEU A 421 -4.81 -6.98 4.89
CA LEU A 421 -5.91 -6.65 5.80
C LEU A 421 -6.96 -5.80 5.07
N THR A 422 -6.49 -4.86 4.26
CA THR A 422 -7.24 -3.99 3.36
C THR A 422 -7.92 -4.81 2.24
N LEU A 423 -7.24 -5.71 1.53
CA LEU A 423 -7.84 -6.61 0.52
C LEU A 423 -8.83 -7.62 1.13
N ALA A 424 -8.56 -8.07 2.36
CA ALA A 424 -9.48 -8.89 3.16
C ALA A 424 -10.71 -8.12 3.62
N GLN A 425 -10.52 -6.89 4.16
CA GLN A 425 -11.59 -5.96 4.55
C GLN A 425 -12.41 -5.51 3.34
N TYR A 426 -11.80 -5.39 2.16
CA TYR A 426 -12.44 -5.02 0.91
C TYR A 426 -13.04 -6.21 0.17
N GLY A 427 -12.96 -7.40 0.76
CA GLY A 427 -13.66 -8.57 0.25
C GLY A 427 -13.13 -9.04 -1.09
N GLU A 428 -11.86 -9.39 -1.19
CA GLU A 428 -11.35 -10.22 -2.29
C GLU A 428 -11.26 -11.71 -1.91
N MET A 429 -11.08 -12.02 -0.61
CA MET A 429 -10.85 -13.37 -0.10
C MET A 429 -11.61 -13.59 1.21
N ASP A 430 -12.03 -14.82 1.49
CA ASP A 430 -12.51 -15.19 2.82
C ASP A 430 -11.33 -15.31 3.78
N VAL A 431 -11.50 -15.02 5.07
CA VAL A 431 -10.39 -14.98 6.04
C VAL A 431 -10.67 -15.91 7.21
N SER A 432 -9.72 -16.81 7.49
CA SER A 432 -9.66 -17.54 8.75
C SER A 432 -8.53 -17.00 9.61
N ARG A 433 -8.80 -16.87 10.92
CA ARG A 433 -7.83 -16.36 11.90
C ARG A 433 -7.47 -17.44 12.91
N LEU A 434 -6.16 -17.68 13.07
CA LEU A 434 -5.57 -18.43 14.16
C LEU A 434 -5.17 -17.45 15.27
N ASP A 435 -6.10 -17.25 16.20
CA ASP A 435 -6.01 -16.36 17.36
C ASP A 435 -5.49 -17.05 18.63
N GLU A 436 -5.23 -18.36 18.57
CA GLU A 436 -4.66 -19.15 19.67
C GLU A 436 -3.26 -19.66 19.33
N MET A 437 -2.35 -19.61 20.31
CA MET A 437 -1.00 -20.17 20.21
C MET A 437 -0.97 -21.64 20.67
N PRO A 438 -0.16 -22.51 20.04
CA PRO A 438 0.00 -23.88 20.49
C PRO A 438 0.50 -23.98 21.95
N PRO A 439 0.10 -25.01 22.70
CA PRO A 439 0.53 -25.22 24.08
C PRO A 439 2.05 -25.41 24.18
N GLY A 440 2.66 -24.86 25.24
CA GLY A 440 4.10 -24.96 25.51
C GLY A 440 4.97 -23.79 25.01
N ARG A 441 4.35 -22.75 24.42
CA ARG A 441 5.07 -21.57 23.94
C ARG A 441 4.97 -20.40 24.92
N GLU A 442 6.12 -19.89 25.36
CA GLU A 442 6.20 -18.72 26.23
C GLU A 442 6.26 -17.41 25.43
N PRO A 443 5.67 -16.30 25.93
CA PRO A 443 5.79 -14.99 25.30
C PRO A 443 7.26 -14.53 25.21
N ILE A 444 7.60 -13.81 24.13
CA ILE A 444 8.95 -13.30 23.93
C ILE A 444 9.14 -12.05 24.79
N GLU A 445 10.16 -12.07 25.64
CA GLU A 445 10.53 -10.92 26.45
C GLU A 445 11.20 -9.86 25.57
N THR A 446 10.48 -8.79 25.25
CA THR A 446 10.97 -7.71 24.38
C THR A 446 11.47 -6.53 25.21
N ARG A 447 12.70 -6.06 24.97
CA ARG A 447 13.27 -4.89 25.64
C ARG A 447 13.83 -3.90 24.61
N VAL A 448 13.63 -2.62 24.87
CA VAL A 448 14.17 -1.53 24.05
C VAL A 448 15.38 -0.92 24.78
N VAL A 449 16.53 -0.85 24.11
CA VAL A 449 17.83 -0.46 24.70
C VAL A 449 18.46 0.65 23.85
N SER A 450 19.10 1.64 24.49
CA SER A 450 19.86 2.68 23.77
C SER A 450 21.08 2.08 23.09
N GLU A 451 21.43 2.54 21.90
CA GLU A 451 22.68 2.14 21.22
C GLU A 451 23.94 2.48 22.04
N ASP A 452 23.89 3.48 22.94
CA ASP A 452 25.01 3.80 23.84
C ASP A 452 25.34 2.64 24.81
N ARG A 453 24.41 1.70 25.02
CA ARG A 453 24.59 0.52 25.88
C ARG A 453 24.92 -0.73 25.08
N LEU A 454 25.43 -0.57 23.85
CA LEU A 454 25.78 -1.68 22.97
C LEU A 454 26.77 -2.66 23.63
N ASP A 455 27.76 -2.16 24.38
CA ASP A 455 28.73 -3.02 25.05
C ASP A 455 28.07 -3.97 26.07
N GLU A 456 27.06 -3.48 26.81
CA GLU A 456 26.29 -4.33 27.74
C GLU A 456 25.48 -5.41 27.02
N VAL A 457 25.00 -5.11 25.80
CA VAL A 457 24.27 -6.07 24.95
C VAL A 457 25.23 -7.13 24.43
N VAL A 458 26.45 -6.76 24.04
CA VAL A 458 27.50 -7.70 23.63
C VAL A 458 27.95 -8.57 24.82
N ASP A 459 28.03 -8.02 26.03
CA ASP A 459 28.28 -8.79 27.26
C ASP A 459 27.15 -9.78 27.56
N ALA A 460 25.89 -9.36 27.37
CA ALA A 460 24.74 -10.24 27.51
C ALA A 460 24.75 -11.37 26.47
N LEU A 461 25.13 -11.07 25.24
CA LEU A 461 25.34 -12.06 24.18
C LEU A 461 26.44 -13.05 24.57
N ALA A 462 27.55 -12.59 25.14
CA ALA A 462 28.62 -13.47 25.61
C ALA A 462 28.13 -14.49 26.66
N ARG A 463 27.32 -14.05 27.63
CA ARG A 463 26.69 -14.94 28.62
C ARG A 463 25.73 -15.93 27.97
N HIS A 464 24.90 -15.46 27.04
CA HIS A 464 23.95 -16.30 26.29
C HIS A 464 24.64 -17.43 25.53
N LEU A 465 25.71 -17.08 24.81
CA LEU A 465 26.53 -18.02 24.06
C LEU A 465 27.28 -19.00 24.97
N SER A 466 27.71 -18.57 26.15
CA SER A 466 28.40 -19.45 27.12
C SER A 466 27.47 -20.52 27.69
N ASN A 467 26.16 -20.22 27.76
CA ASN A 467 25.12 -21.17 28.18
C ASN A 467 24.65 -22.10 27.04
N GLY A 468 25.34 -22.11 25.89
CA GLY A 468 25.00 -22.95 24.74
C GLY A 468 23.86 -22.43 23.86
N GLY A 469 23.33 -21.24 24.16
CA GLY A 469 22.29 -20.60 23.36
C GLY A 469 22.82 -20.07 22.03
N GLN A 470 21.92 -19.90 21.06
CA GLN A 470 22.21 -19.23 19.79
C GLN A 470 21.46 -17.90 19.69
N ALA A 471 21.99 -16.98 18.89
CA ALA A 471 21.43 -15.66 18.72
C ALA A 471 21.43 -15.15 17.27
N TYR A 472 20.39 -14.40 16.92
CA TYR A 472 20.35 -13.58 15.71
C TYR A 472 20.80 -12.16 16.01
N TRP A 473 21.56 -11.57 15.09
CA TRP A 473 21.96 -10.17 15.14
C TRP A 473 21.63 -9.49 13.82
N VAL A 474 20.63 -8.61 13.82
CA VAL A 474 20.04 -8.02 12.62
C VAL A 474 20.52 -6.59 12.44
N CYS A 475 21.10 -6.31 11.28
CA CYS A 475 21.53 -4.98 10.85
C CYS A 475 20.50 -4.38 9.87
N PRO A 476 20.18 -3.07 9.97
CA PRO A 476 19.26 -2.39 9.06
C PRO A 476 19.79 -2.32 7.62
N LEU A 477 18.86 -2.22 6.66
CA LEU A 477 19.13 -1.74 5.30
C LEU A 477 18.72 -0.26 5.21
N VAL A 478 19.49 0.58 4.53
CA VAL A 478 19.16 1.97 4.22
C VAL A 478 18.79 2.04 2.74
N GLU A 479 17.55 2.45 2.46
CA GLU A 479 16.96 2.46 1.11
C GLU A 479 17.77 3.28 0.07
N GLU A 480 18.63 4.20 0.51
CA GLU A 480 19.42 5.08 -0.36
C GLU A 480 20.75 4.48 -0.86
N SER A 481 21.29 3.39 -0.25
CA SER A 481 22.56 2.80 -0.71
C SER A 481 22.83 1.37 -0.23
N GLU A 482 22.46 0.38 -1.06
CA GLU A 482 22.81 -1.04 -0.83
C GLU A 482 24.33 -1.30 -0.63
N LYS A 483 25.20 -0.39 -1.08
CA LYS A 483 26.66 -0.54 -0.89
C LYS A 483 27.10 -0.20 0.54
N SER A 484 26.44 0.75 1.19
CA SER A 484 26.76 1.16 2.57
C SER A 484 26.31 0.10 3.59
N ASP A 485 25.20 -0.59 3.32
CA ASP A 485 24.58 -1.50 4.28
C ASP A 485 25.31 -2.84 4.42
N LEU A 486 25.88 -3.31 3.31
CA LEU A 486 26.74 -4.50 3.32
C LEU A 486 27.97 -4.29 4.17
N ALA A 487 28.59 -3.11 4.05
CA ALA A 487 29.73 -2.73 4.85
C ALA A 487 29.38 -2.69 6.34
N ALA A 488 28.16 -2.27 6.70
CA ALA A 488 27.71 -2.27 8.10
C ALA A 488 27.57 -3.69 8.68
N ALA A 489 26.93 -4.62 7.96
CA ALA A 489 26.79 -6.00 8.40
C ALA A 489 28.13 -6.75 8.46
N GLU A 490 29.02 -6.53 7.49
CA GLU A 490 30.38 -7.08 7.46
C GLU A 490 31.23 -6.52 8.61
N ALA A 491 31.21 -5.20 8.82
CA ALA A 491 31.93 -4.56 9.92
C ALA A 491 31.43 -5.05 11.28
N ARG A 492 30.11 -5.23 11.45
CA ARG A 492 29.55 -5.78 12.69
C ARG A 492 29.96 -7.23 12.89
N ALA A 493 29.91 -8.05 11.84
CA ALA A 493 30.37 -9.43 11.92
C ALA A 493 31.85 -9.50 12.31
N GLU A 494 32.70 -8.63 11.76
CA GLU A 494 34.13 -8.59 12.10
C GLU A 494 34.38 -8.13 13.55
N ALA A 495 33.65 -7.11 14.01
CA ALA A 495 33.70 -6.67 15.40
C ALA A 495 33.27 -7.80 16.37
N LEU A 496 32.20 -8.53 16.05
CA LEU A 496 31.75 -9.66 16.84
C LEU A 496 32.71 -10.85 16.76
N ARG A 497 33.33 -11.11 15.60
CA ARG A 497 34.38 -12.15 15.44
C ARG A 497 35.61 -11.85 16.27
N SER A 498 35.99 -10.58 16.40
CA SER A 498 37.10 -10.18 17.28
C SER A 498 36.88 -10.60 18.73
N ARG A 499 35.61 -10.73 19.16
CA ARG A 499 35.23 -11.13 20.52
C ARG A 499 34.83 -12.60 20.66
N PHE A 500 34.16 -13.18 19.66
CA PHE A 500 33.55 -14.52 19.73
C PHE A 500 34.19 -15.54 18.77
N GLY A 501 35.17 -15.12 17.98
CA GLY A 501 35.92 -15.97 17.04
C GLY A 501 35.03 -16.59 15.96
N ALA A 502 35.30 -17.88 15.67
CA ALA A 502 34.60 -18.65 14.64
C ALA A 502 33.12 -18.93 14.94
N ARG A 503 32.60 -18.51 16.11
CA ARG A 503 31.18 -18.68 16.46
C ARG A 503 30.25 -17.71 15.74
N VAL A 504 30.76 -16.78 14.93
CA VAL A 504 29.97 -15.75 14.24
C VAL A 504 29.85 -16.06 12.75
N GLY A 505 28.63 -16.39 12.32
CA GLY A 505 28.23 -16.47 10.92
C GLY A 505 27.75 -15.12 10.38
N LEU A 506 27.79 -14.96 9.05
CA LEU A 506 27.30 -13.78 8.34
C LEU A 506 26.39 -14.20 7.19
N VAL A 507 25.23 -13.57 7.03
CA VAL A 507 24.37 -13.69 5.85
C VAL A 507 23.86 -12.32 5.37
N HIS A 508 24.07 -12.02 4.10
CA HIS A 508 23.53 -10.79 3.48
C HIS A 508 23.11 -11.01 2.03
N GLY A 509 22.34 -10.07 1.48
CA GLY A 509 21.65 -10.20 0.18
C GLY A 509 22.56 -10.49 -1.02
N ARG A 510 23.80 -10.02 -1.01
CA ARG A 510 24.77 -10.22 -2.11
C ARG A 510 25.60 -11.50 -2.05
N MET A 511 25.54 -12.27 -0.96
CA MET A 511 26.24 -13.56 -0.91
C MET A 511 25.70 -14.51 -1.98
N LYS A 512 26.57 -15.32 -2.57
CA LYS A 512 26.16 -16.34 -3.53
C LYS A 512 25.27 -17.35 -2.80
N ALA A 513 24.28 -17.89 -3.51
CA ALA A 513 23.32 -18.82 -2.91
C ALA A 513 23.97 -20.00 -2.15
N PRO A 514 25.04 -20.66 -2.67
CA PRO A 514 25.72 -21.73 -1.94
C PRO A 514 26.38 -21.28 -0.63
N GLU A 515 26.90 -20.05 -0.58
CA GLU A 515 27.55 -19.50 0.62
C GLU A 515 26.53 -19.17 1.70
N LYS A 516 25.37 -18.63 1.31
CA LYS A 516 24.23 -18.42 2.24
C LYS A 516 23.74 -19.75 2.81
N ASP A 517 23.55 -20.73 1.94
CA ASP A 517 23.06 -22.05 2.34
C ASP A 517 24.03 -22.73 3.32
N ALA A 518 25.34 -22.62 3.09
CA ALA A 518 26.37 -23.14 3.98
C ALA A 518 26.35 -22.43 5.35
N ALA A 519 26.34 -21.09 5.37
CA ALA A 519 26.26 -20.32 6.61
C ALA A 519 24.99 -20.64 7.42
N MET A 520 23.87 -20.90 6.74
CA MET A 520 22.61 -21.29 7.38
C MET A 520 22.65 -22.70 7.92
N ALA A 521 23.22 -23.64 7.17
CA ALA A 521 23.42 -25.01 7.65
C ALA A 521 24.36 -25.04 8.87
N ASP A 522 25.40 -24.21 8.90
CA ASP A 522 26.31 -24.08 10.04
C ASP A 522 25.60 -23.54 11.28
N PHE A 523 24.76 -22.52 11.10
CA PHE A 523 23.97 -21.97 12.20
C PHE A 523 22.92 -22.97 12.70
N GLN A 524 22.20 -23.64 11.80
CA GLN A 524 21.20 -24.65 12.19
C GLN A 524 21.82 -25.85 12.93
N ALA A 525 23.02 -26.26 12.53
CA ALA A 525 23.77 -27.34 13.18
C ALA A 525 24.52 -26.89 14.46
N ALA A 526 24.27 -25.67 14.95
CA ALA A 526 24.92 -25.08 16.11
C ALA A 526 26.46 -24.98 16.03
N ARG A 527 27.02 -25.00 14.81
CA ARG A 527 28.46 -24.75 14.57
C ARG A 527 28.80 -23.27 14.76
N THR A 528 27.86 -22.38 14.42
CA THR A 528 27.93 -20.95 14.75
C THR A 528 26.91 -20.62 15.84
N GLY A 529 27.33 -19.80 16.82
CA GLY A 529 26.49 -19.36 17.93
C GLY A 529 25.74 -18.06 17.65
N VAL A 530 26.29 -17.20 16.79
CA VAL A 530 25.67 -15.93 16.39
C VAL A 530 25.56 -15.88 14.89
N LEU A 531 24.39 -15.51 14.39
CA LEU A 531 24.21 -15.18 12.98
C LEU A 531 23.97 -13.69 12.80
N VAL A 532 24.95 -13.00 12.22
CA VAL A 532 24.81 -11.61 11.79
C VAL A 532 24.15 -11.59 10.41
N ALA A 533 23.10 -10.81 10.25
CA ALA A 533 22.51 -10.64 8.93
C ALA A 533 21.83 -9.30 8.72
N THR A 534 21.58 -8.99 7.46
CA THR A 534 20.63 -7.95 7.08
C THR A 534 19.19 -8.49 7.12
N THR A 535 18.21 -7.68 6.70
CA THR A 535 16.77 -8.05 6.66
C THR A 535 16.45 -9.32 5.85
N VAL A 536 17.44 -9.91 5.17
CA VAL A 536 17.35 -11.16 4.42
C VAL A 536 17.00 -12.38 5.31
N ILE A 537 17.12 -12.30 6.65
CA ILE A 537 16.59 -13.33 7.58
C ILE A 537 15.06 -13.46 7.51
N GLU A 538 14.34 -12.54 6.85
CA GLU A 538 12.93 -12.74 6.47
C GLU A 538 12.67 -14.10 5.78
N VAL A 539 13.69 -14.74 5.23
CA VAL A 539 13.59 -16.07 4.62
C VAL A 539 13.73 -17.20 5.66
N GLY A 540 12.59 -17.50 6.30
CA GLY A 540 12.12 -18.86 6.66
C GLY A 540 12.90 -19.84 7.54
N VAL A 541 14.18 -19.65 7.88
CA VAL A 541 14.91 -20.71 8.60
C VAL A 541 14.46 -20.78 10.06
N ASP A 542 14.02 -21.97 10.48
CA ASP A 542 13.64 -22.29 11.86
C ASP A 542 14.84 -22.90 12.59
N VAL A 543 15.31 -22.22 13.65
CA VAL A 543 16.39 -22.70 14.52
C VAL A 543 15.85 -22.72 15.95
N PRO A 544 15.38 -23.88 16.44
CA PRO A 544 14.74 -23.98 17.76
C PRO A 544 15.63 -23.54 18.93
N ASN A 545 16.96 -23.67 18.79
CA ASN A 545 17.95 -23.28 19.80
C ASN A 545 18.29 -21.78 19.78
N ALA A 546 17.77 -21.02 18.80
CA ALA A 546 17.93 -19.57 18.75
C ALA A 546 16.87 -18.89 19.65
N THR A 547 17.31 -18.47 20.83
CA THR A 547 16.45 -17.90 21.89
C THR A 547 16.73 -16.42 22.17
N LEU A 548 17.70 -15.82 21.46
CA LEU A 548 18.01 -14.39 21.54
C LEU A 548 18.02 -13.76 20.15
N ILE A 549 17.38 -12.60 19.99
CA ILE A 549 17.52 -11.75 18.81
C ILE A 549 17.87 -10.32 19.23
N VAL A 550 18.85 -9.74 18.53
CA VAL A 550 19.26 -8.33 18.66
C VAL A 550 18.99 -7.65 17.34
N ILE A 551 18.28 -6.52 17.35
CA ILE A 551 17.94 -5.73 16.16
C ILE A 551 18.55 -4.34 16.32
N GLU A 552 19.54 -4.00 15.49
CA GLU A 552 20.14 -2.66 15.45
C GLU A 552 19.21 -1.64 14.78
N ALA A 553 19.28 -0.38 15.20
CA ALA A 553 18.49 0.74 14.66
C ALA A 553 17.01 0.37 14.44
N ALA A 554 16.39 -0.27 15.44
CA ALA A 554 15.03 -0.80 15.37
C ALA A 554 13.99 0.31 15.04
N ASP A 555 14.29 1.56 15.34
CA ASP A 555 13.49 2.73 14.97
C ASP A 555 13.33 2.95 13.46
N ARG A 556 14.23 2.39 12.65
CA ARG A 556 14.19 2.45 11.18
C ARG A 556 13.31 1.38 10.55
N PHE A 557 12.91 0.36 11.32
CA PHE A 557 12.10 -0.74 10.80
C PHE A 557 10.60 -0.44 10.94
N GLY A 558 9.80 -0.98 10.01
CA GLY A 558 8.34 -1.03 10.18
C GLY A 558 7.93 -2.02 11.28
N LEU A 559 6.77 -1.81 11.91
CA LEU A 559 6.26 -2.71 12.96
C LEU A 559 6.12 -4.16 12.48
N ALA A 560 5.58 -4.36 11.28
CA ALA A 560 5.44 -5.69 10.69
C ALA A 560 6.79 -6.41 10.54
N GLN A 561 7.83 -5.70 10.10
CA GLN A 561 9.19 -6.27 9.96
C GLN A 561 9.77 -6.62 11.33
N LEU A 562 9.65 -5.72 12.31
CA LEU A 562 10.09 -6.00 13.69
C LEU A 562 9.39 -7.22 14.28
N HIS A 563 8.09 -7.38 14.02
CA HIS A 563 7.32 -8.54 14.47
C HIS A 563 7.77 -9.84 13.80
N GLN A 564 8.01 -9.83 12.48
CA GLN A 564 8.54 -11.00 11.76
C GLN A 564 9.94 -11.39 12.25
N LEU A 565 10.81 -10.41 12.48
CA LEU A 565 12.15 -10.64 13.03
C LEU A 565 12.06 -11.20 14.45
N ARG A 566 11.22 -10.62 15.32
CA ARG A 566 10.97 -11.14 16.67
C ARG A 566 10.48 -12.59 16.64
N GLY A 567 9.60 -12.95 15.70
CA GLY A 567 9.09 -14.31 15.53
C GLY A 567 10.13 -15.36 15.08
N ARG A 568 11.38 -14.97 14.82
CA ARG A 568 12.50 -15.89 14.52
C ARG A 568 13.01 -16.62 15.75
N VAL A 569 12.72 -16.10 16.95
CA VAL A 569 13.04 -16.74 18.22
C VAL A 569 11.76 -17.25 18.91
N GLY A 570 11.90 -18.06 19.96
CA GLY A 570 10.74 -18.62 20.68
C GLY A 570 10.09 -19.80 19.97
N ARG A 571 10.88 -20.59 19.24
CA ARG A 571 10.43 -21.80 18.54
C ARG A 571 10.76 -23.11 19.28
N GLY A 572 11.73 -23.07 20.19
CA GLY A 572 12.02 -24.16 21.15
C GLY A 572 11.33 -23.95 22.51
N GLY A 573 11.52 -24.92 23.41
CA GLY A 573 11.12 -24.76 24.82
C GLY A 573 12.13 -23.89 25.56
N GLY A 574 11.70 -22.73 26.07
CA GLY A 574 12.52 -21.83 26.89
C GLY A 574 12.25 -20.34 26.64
N THR A 575 12.58 -19.51 27.64
CA THR A 575 12.37 -18.07 27.60
C THR A 575 13.19 -17.43 26.47
N SER A 576 12.50 -16.86 25.48
CA SER A 576 13.15 -16.16 24.37
C SER A 576 13.13 -14.65 24.56
N ARG A 577 14.19 -13.98 24.12
CA ARG A 577 14.41 -12.54 24.33
C ARG A 577 14.62 -11.80 23.01
N CYS A 578 14.00 -10.63 22.90
CA CYS A 578 14.16 -9.70 21.77
C CYS A 578 14.71 -8.36 22.28
N LEU A 579 15.88 -7.96 21.81
CA LEU A 579 16.51 -6.69 22.13
C LEU A 579 16.44 -5.75 20.94
N LEU A 580 15.70 -4.65 21.09
CA LEU A 580 15.55 -3.60 20.09
C LEU A 580 16.49 -2.45 20.43
N LEU A 581 17.55 -2.26 19.65
CA LEU A 581 18.45 -1.11 19.83
C LEU A 581 17.85 0.11 19.13
N ARG A 582 17.85 1.24 19.80
CA ARG A 582 17.31 2.50 19.28
C ARG A 582 18.38 3.59 19.26
N GLY A 583 18.30 4.46 18.26
CA GLY A 583 19.06 5.70 18.25
C GLY A 583 18.64 6.69 19.35
N ASN A 584 19.43 7.75 19.51
CA ASN A 584 19.19 8.81 20.49
C ASN A 584 18.12 9.83 20.07
N ALA A 585 17.97 10.08 18.76
CA ALA A 585 16.97 10.97 18.21
C ALA A 585 15.79 10.16 17.64
N LEU A 586 14.65 10.15 18.34
CA LEU A 586 13.45 9.41 17.93
C LEU A 586 12.30 10.35 17.65
N SER A 587 11.66 10.18 16.50
CA SER A 587 10.34 10.77 16.24
C SER A 587 9.30 10.21 17.21
N GLU A 588 8.21 10.95 17.40
CA GLU A 588 7.06 10.49 18.20
C GLU A 588 6.46 9.18 17.66
N THR A 589 6.37 9.06 16.33
CA THR A 589 5.92 7.85 15.63
C THR A 589 6.83 6.65 15.90
N SER A 590 8.16 6.82 15.87
CA SER A 590 9.11 5.73 16.13
C SER A 590 9.09 5.29 17.60
N ARG A 591 8.89 6.24 18.52
CA ARG A 591 8.69 5.94 19.94
C ARG A 591 7.43 5.11 20.18
N ALA A 592 6.30 5.50 19.57
CA ALA A 592 5.05 4.78 19.67
C ALA A 592 5.15 3.35 19.12
N ARG A 593 5.81 3.17 17.96
CA ARG A 593 6.06 1.84 17.36
C ARG A 593 6.89 0.93 18.27
N LEU A 594 8.02 1.41 18.79
CA LEU A 594 8.87 0.61 19.68
C LEU A 594 8.18 0.29 21.02
N ALA A 595 7.36 1.21 21.55
CA ALA A 595 6.56 0.96 22.74
C ALA A 595 5.53 -0.16 22.51
N LEU A 596 4.82 -0.13 21.38
CA LEU A 596 3.86 -1.17 21.01
C LEU A 596 4.52 -2.55 20.88
N MET A 597 5.69 -2.62 20.23
CA MET A 597 6.45 -3.87 20.12
C MET A 597 6.86 -4.45 21.48
N ARG A 598 7.10 -3.59 22.48
CA ARG A 598 7.42 -4.02 23.84
C ARG A 598 6.18 -4.52 24.59
N GLU A 599 5.03 -3.88 24.37
CA GLU A 599 3.79 -4.11 25.13
C GLU A 599 2.97 -5.29 24.60
N SER A 600 3.04 -5.58 23.30
CA SER A 600 2.24 -6.61 22.66
C SER A 600 3.10 -7.68 22.02
N ASN A 601 2.77 -8.95 22.28
CA ASN A 601 3.24 -10.09 21.48
C ASN A 601 2.27 -10.46 20.34
N ASP A 602 1.05 -9.90 20.36
CA ASP A 602 0.00 -10.21 19.39
C ASP A 602 0.24 -9.48 18.06
N GLY A 603 0.56 -10.27 17.03
CA GLY A 603 0.76 -9.77 15.66
C GLY A 603 -0.47 -9.12 15.03
N PHE A 604 -1.69 -9.47 15.45
CA PHE A 604 -2.93 -8.82 14.97
C PHE A 604 -3.02 -7.38 15.46
N ARG A 605 -2.89 -7.19 16.78
CA ARG A 605 -2.86 -5.86 17.39
C ARG A 605 -1.73 -4.98 16.85
N ILE A 606 -0.57 -5.58 16.59
CA ILE A 606 0.58 -4.86 16.02
C ILE A 606 0.27 -4.34 14.61
N ALA A 607 -0.38 -5.15 13.77
CA ALA A 607 -0.71 -4.73 12.41
C ALA A 607 -1.83 -3.68 12.35
N GLU A 608 -2.84 -3.78 13.21
CA GLU A 608 -3.91 -2.78 13.30
C GLU A 608 -3.36 -1.42 13.72
N GLU A 609 -2.47 -1.40 14.72
CA GLU A 609 -1.85 -0.15 15.16
C GLU A 609 -0.76 0.32 14.19
N ASP A 610 -0.08 -0.56 13.44
CA ASP A 610 0.82 -0.15 12.34
C ASP A 610 0.05 0.56 11.23
N LEU A 611 -1.12 0.03 10.85
CA LEU A 611 -2.03 0.69 9.91
C LEU A 611 -2.47 2.07 10.42
N ARG A 612 -2.76 2.18 11.73
CA ARG A 612 -3.16 3.44 12.37
C ARG A 612 -2.02 4.45 12.46
N LEU A 613 -0.84 4.02 12.92
CA LEU A 613 0.32 4.87 13.18
C LEU A 613 1.01 5.39 11.92
N ARG A 614 1.01 4.61 10.84
CA ARG A 614 1.51 5.12 9.54
C ARG A 614 0.61 6.22 8.99
N GLY A 615 -0.66 6.25 9.41
CA GLY A 615 -1.71 6.93 8.67
C GLY A 615 -1.80 6.33 7.26
N ALA A 616 -2.95 6.44 6.62
CA ALA A 616 -3.10 5.81 5.31
C ALA A 616 -2.47 6.63 4.15
N GLY A 617 -1.66 7.65 4.49
CA GLY A 617 -0.77 8.36 3.58
C GLY A 617 0.55 7.66 3.26
N GLU A 618 1.09 6.81 4.15
CA GLU A 618 2.31 6.01 3.90
C GLU A 618 2.04 4.58 3.43
N ILE A 619 0.76 4.21 3.25
CA ILE A 619 0.37 2.97 2.55
C ILE A 619 0.89 2.98 1.10
N LEU A 620 1.20 4.17 0.57
CA LEU A 620 1.56 4.46 -0.83
C LEU A 620 3.01 4.97 -1.00
N GLY A 621 3.93 4.52 -0.14
CA GLY A 621 5.36 4.89 -0.20
C GLY A 621 6.11 4.25 -1.38
N THR A 622 6.39 5.07 -2.41
CA THR A 622 7.30 4.87 -3.56
C THR A 622 6.94 3.79 -4.60
N ARG A 623 6.21 4.25 -5.64
CA ARG A 623 6.30 3.87 -7.06
C ARG A 623 6.65 2.40 -7.36
N GLN A 624 5.85 1.45 -6.88
CA GLN A 624 5.82 0.11 -7.46
C GLN A 624 4.51 -0.13 -8.22
N SER A 625 4.69 -0.55 -9.46
CA SER A 625 3.69 -0.77 -10.49
C SER A 625 2.54 -1.66 -10.01
N GLY A 626 1.34 -1.09 -9.83
CA GLY A 626 0.08 -1.82 -9.71
C GLY A 626 -0.81 -1.52 -8.49
N GLU A 627 -0.64 -0.41 -7.78
CA GLU A 627 -1.49 -0.05 -6.63
C GLU A 627 -2.74 0.76 -7.02
N MET A 628 -3.87 0.46 -6.37
CA MET A 628 -5.14 1.18 -6.50
C MET A 628 -5.04 2.51 -5.74
N GLN A 629 -4.91 3.62 -6.47
CA GLN A 629 -4.90 4.96 -5.89
C GLN A 629 -6.32 5.50 -5.80
N PHE A 630 -6.74 5.90 -4.60
CA PHE A 630 -7.92 6.74 -4.41
C PHE A 630 -7.51 8.20 -4.64
N ARG A 631 -8.19 8.90 -5.56
CA ARG A 631 -7.94 10.30 -5.92
C ARG A 631 -8.56 11.26 -4.93
N ILE A 632 -9.71 10.89 -4.33
CA ILE A 632 -10.49 11.78 -3.46
C ILE A 632 -10.70 11.18 -2.08
N ALA A 633 -11.05 9.89 -2.00
CA ALA A 633 -11.38 9.28 -0.72
C ALA A 633 -10.16 9.23 0.21
N THR A 634 -10.20 9.99 1.30
CA THR A 634 -9.19 9.90 2.35
C THR A 634 -9.42 8.63 3.18
N PRO A 635 -8.44 8.20 3.98
CA PRO A 635 -8.59 7.00 4.79
C PRO A 635 -9.68 7.05 5.84
N GLU A 636 -9.89 8.22 6.43
CA GLU A 636 -10.96 8.47 7.39
C GLU A 636 -12.30 8.32 6.68
N MET A 637 -12.44 8.91 5.49
CA MET A 637 -13.63 8.78 4.66
C MET A 637 -13.86 7.34 4.19
N LEU A 638 -12.81 6.58 3.89
CA LEU A 638 -12.93 5.17 3.53
C LEU A 638 -13.61 4.39 4.65
N GLY A 639 -13.20 4.56 5.91
CA GLY A 639 -13.83 3.89 7.06
C GLY A 639 -15.33 4.18 7.18
N GLU A 640 -15.73 5.41 6.93
CA GLU A 640 -17.13 5.85 7.04
C GLU A 640 -18.00 5.44 5.83
N LEU A 641 -17.47 5.53 4.62
CA LEU A 641 -18.23 5.32 3.37
C LEU A 641 -18.28 3.85 2.94
N MET A 642 -17.31 3.04 3.34
CA MET A 642 -17.20 1.64 2.91
C MET A 642 -18.45 0.80 3.21
N PRO A 643 -19.05 0.85 4.42
CA PRO A 643 -20.21 0.01 4.73
C PRO A 643 -21.41 0.36 3.83
N ALA A 644 -21.65 1.65 3.60
CA ALA A 644 -22.72 2.12 2.73
C ALA A 644 -22.47 1.72 1.28
N ALA A 645 -21.25 1.95 0.77
CA ALA A 645 -20.88 1.61 -0.60
C ALA A 645 -20.94 0.10 -0.87
N ASN A 646 -20.52 -0.74 0.10
CA ASN A 646 -20.61 -2.20 -0.02
C ASN A 646 -22.07 -2.68 -0.03
N GLY A 647 -22.89 -2.15 0.89
CA GLY A 647 -24.32 -2.46 0.93
C GLY A 647 -25.02 -2.07 -0.38
N ASP A 648 -24.68 -0.90 -0.90
CA ASP A 648 -25.25 -0.38 -2.15
C ASP A 648 -24.85 -1.21 -3.37
N ALA A 649 -23.57 -1.56 -3.47
CA ALA A 649 -23.05 -2.40 -4.55
C ALA A 649 -23.62 -3.82 -4.50
N ARG A 650 -23.81 -4.41 -3.30
CA ARG A 650 -24.50 -5.70 -3.13
C ARG A 650 -25.94 -5.63 -3.59
N LEU A 651 -26.64 -4.57 -3.23
CA LEU A 651 -28.03 -4.37 -3.65
C LEU A 651 -28.15 -4.32 -5.18
N LEU A 652 -27.22 -3.61 -5.84
CA LEU A 652 -27.15 -3.58 -7.29
C LEU A 652 -26.93 -4.97 -7.90
N VAL A 653 -25.99 -5.76 -7.35
CA VAL A 653 -25.63 -7.09 -7.88
C VAL A 653 -26.72 -8.13 -7.60
N ASP A 654 -27.20 -8.21 -6.37
CA ASP A 654 -28.06 -9.30 -5.90
C ASP A 654 -29.54 -9.06 -6.22
N ARG A 655 -30.01 -7.79 -6.15
CA ARG A 655 -31.43 -7.42 -6.34
C ARG A 655 -31.70 -6.85 -7.72
N ASP A 656 -30.85 -5.94 -8.20
CA ASP A 656 -31.12 -5.16 -9.42
C ASP A 656 -30.58 -5.84 -10.69
N GLY A 657 -30.08 -7.08 -10.60
CA GLY A 657 -29.61 -7.86 -11.75
C GLY A 657 -28.21 -7.49 -12.24
N GLY A 658 -27.41 -6.83 -11.39
CA GLY A 658 -26.03 -6.45 -11.68
C GLY A 658 -25.93 -5.24 -12.61
N LEU A 659 -25.24 -5.40 -13.73
CA LEU A 659 -24.98 -4.31 -14.68
C LEU A 659 -26.06 -4.17 -15.76
N HIS A 660 -27.21 -4.81 -15.57
CA HIS A 660 -28.36 -4.71 -16.45
C HIS A 660 -29.34 -3.63 -15.95
N GLY A 661 -30.12 -3.08 -16.87
CA GLY A 661 -31.11 -2.04 -16.56
C GLY A 661 -30.50 -0.65 -16.32
N PRO A 662 -31.35 0.37 -16.06
CA PRO A 662 -30.93 1.78 -16.05
C PRO A 662 -29.82 2.08 -15.02
N ARG A 663 -29.95 1.53 -13.81
CA ARG A 663 -28.97 1.73 -12.73
C ARG A 663 -27.67 0.94 -12.97
N GLY A 664 -27.77 -0.27 -13.53
CA GLY A 664 -26.62 -1.06 -13.91
C GLY A 664 -25.78 -0.41 -15.02
N GLU A 665 -26.44 0.20 -16.01
CA GLU A 665 -25.77 0.99 -17.06
C GLU A 665 -25.08 2.24 -16.49
N ALA A 666 -25.70 2.93 -15.53
CA ALA A 666 -25.08 4.04 -14.81
C ALA A 666 -23.87 3.58 -14.00
N ALA A 667 -23.98 2.46 -13.29
CA ALA A 667 -22.87 1.88 -12.53
C ALA A 667 -21.72 1.41 -13.44
N ARG A 668 -22.02 0.95 -14.66
CA ARG A 668 -21.02 0.66 -15.70
C ARG A 668 -20.23 1.91 -16.08
N LEU A 669 -20.89 3.06 -16.19
CA LEU A 669 -20.21 4.34 -16.42
C LEU A 669 -19.28 4.69 -15.26
N ALA A 670 -19.71 4.50 -14.01
CA ALA A 670 -18.86 4.72 -12.84
C ALA A 670 -17.60 3.83 -12.86
N LEU A 671 -17.73 2.53 -13.19
CA LEU A 671 -16.57 1.63 -13.31
C LEU A 671 -15.55 2.09 -14.36
N TYR A 672 -16.03 2.62 -15.49
CA TYR A 672 -15.15 3.19 -16.53
C TYR A 672 -14.55 4.53 -16.10
N LEU A 673 -15.32 5.40 -15.44
CA LEU A 673 -14.88 6.72 -14.99
C LEU A 673 -13.73 6.61 -13.98
N PHE A 674 -13.83 5.67 -13.04
CA PHE A 674 -12.80 5.43 -12.03
C PHE A 674 -11.75 4.37 -12.43
N GLU A 675 -11.74 3.97 -13.70
CA GLU A 675 -10.73 3.08 -14.29
C GLU A 675 -10.49 1.81 -13.48
N ARG A 676 -11.57 1.13 -13.09
CA ARG A 676 -11.46 -0.13 -12.34
C ARG A 676 -11.10 -1.27 -13.30
N ASP A 677 -9.82 -1.34 -13.68
CA ASP A 677 -9.25 -2.17 -14.75
C ASP A 677 -9.67 -3.63 -14.70
N ALA A 678 -9.71 -4.23 -13.51
CA ALA A 678 -10.11 -5.64 -13.33
C ALA A 678 -11.55 -5.88 -13.80
N ALA A 679 -12.50 -5.00 -13.47
CA ALA A 679 -13.89 -5.12 -13.90
C ALA A 679 -14.09 -4.62 -15.33
N VAL A 680 -13.34 -3.61 -15.77
CA VAL A 680 -13.37 -3.10 -17.15
C VAL A 680 -12.92 -4.16 -18.16
N GLY A 681 -11.97 -5.02 -17.80
CA GLY A 681 -11.59 -6.20 -18.59
C GLY A 681 -12.77 -7.15 -18.80
N LEU A 682 -13.54 -7.44 -17.76
CA LEU A 682 -14.72 -8.31 -17.81
C LEU A 682 -15.83 -7.75 -18.71
N LEU A 683 -15.99 -6.42 -18.69
CA LEU A 683 -16.93 -5.69 -19.57
C LEU A 683 -16.52 -5.66 -21.05
N ARG A 684 -15.32 -6.15 -21.39
CA ARG A 684 -14.84 -6.30 -22.76
C ARG A 684 -14.88 -7.75 -23.23
N SER A 685 -14.91 -8.73 -22.33
CA SER A 685 -14.96 -10.16 -22.65
C SER A 685 -16.38 -10.72 -22.76
N GLY A 686 -17.36 -10.06 -22.14
CA GLY A 686 -18.80 -10.25 -22.43
C GLY A 686 -19.30 -9.14 -23.34
#